data_AF-A0A1M5SY79-F1
#
_entry.id   AF-A0A1M5SY79-F1
#
_cell.length_a   1.000
_cell.length_b   1.000
_cell.length_c   1.000
_cell.angle_alpha   90.00
_cell.angle_beta   90.00
_cell.angle_gamma   90.00
#
_symmetry.space_group_name_H-M   'P 1'
#
loop_
_entity.id
_entity.type
_entity.pdbx_description
1 polymer ?
#
loop_
_entity_poly.entity_id
_entity_poly.type
_entity_poly.pdbx_seq_one_letter_code
_entity_poly.pdbx_strand_id
1 'polypeptide(L)'
;MMMNKLITLFLFVAVAVNAAQIKDVSFGCDKSNCAVTFKFASDKDLPSFFQKYDAKSHKLTLGFSTSEFALGMGAFEIDPSSEWVKSMKVYKEPFRGTDFLKIDLIVGSAIKSDKNEIALNKSDFMLKLAGKGGKAWTLSKLFADRKKAAEKAAAEEKKAAEKAALEEKKRAAEEKKAAEKAALEEKKRLAEEKKAAEKQAALDKKAAEKAAAEEKKRLAEEKKAAEKAALEEKKRLAEEKKAAEKRALEEKKAAEKAALEERKREAAERKDAEKRALEEKKAAEKAAKEEEKRIAEEQKNLDKAIKEGGKISALLPNLKEMTVLVGSGMEQFRLVATTPIELQNVTGPDKAGTIVIGLAGPQKSPVFKIGAGTLVKHVTWGANGLKVQLQQNAKPVIVVQEGALILQVRETTIKKDGFLFWSAHPDGIFVRDWMKSAEEKPSFETFVSKHDKESKKLVSGSQTFHLRPVVRELIVVADEIELFAAPNDNSQVLKRLTFGDRLVSLDVSGLYCKVQFGSHIGFVNKRAVSYMDELSAVQTERLKQVDKERGEIVSENGEIAGSQLDGLYDDRVTYSSFGRRDPFVEIKGLVEEGINIDQVELVGIIWESDVPMALLVESKNPSISYTLKEGDKILNGKVLKITQTDVLFLIQEFGVSRRYSMGLPDKFGGQK
;
A
#
# COMPACT_ATOMS: atom_id res chain seq x y z
N MET A 1 20.83 87.22 34.29
CA MET A 1 21.65 86.02 34.55
C MET A 1 21.22 84.94 33.58
N MET A 2 21.97 84.85 32.48
CA MET A 2 21.91 83.76 31.50
C MET A 2 22.67 82.57 32.07
N MET A 3 22.17 81.36 31.84
CA MET A 3 23.05 80.19 31.73
C MET A 3 22.53 79.28 30.64
N ASN A 4 23.15 79.49 29.47
CA ASN A 4 23.17 78.60 28.32
C ASN A 4 23.52 77.17 28.75
N LYS A 5 22.73 76.19 28.30
CA LYS A 5 23.26 74.85 28.00
C LYS A 5 23.15 74.60 26.51
N LEU A 6 24.22 74.98 25.82
CA LEU A 6 24.66 74.36 24.58
C LEU A 6 24.99 72.89 24.90
N ILE A 7 24.27 71.93 24.35
CA ILE A 7 24.76 70.56 24.23
C ILE A 7 24.64 70.16 22.77
N THR A 8 25.83 69.96 22.22
CA THR A 8 26.23 69.74 20.84
C THR A 8 25.53 68.50 20.26
N LEU A 9 24.80 68.70 19.16
CA LEU A 9 24.35 67.63 18.27
C LEU A 9 25.59 67.06 17.57
N PHE A 10 26.12 65.94 18.06
CA PHE A 10 27.13 65.16 17.33
C PHE A 10 26.45 64.51 16.12
N LEU A 11 26.56 65.18 14.96
CA LEU A 11 26.26 64.61 13.66
C LEU A 11 27.29 63.50 13.39
N PHE A 12 26.97 62.26 13.77
CA PHE A 12 27.70 61.09 13.26
C PHE A 12 27.41 61.00 11.76
N VAL A 13 28.29 61.60 10.95
CA VAL A 13 28.43 61.23 9.54
C VAL A 13 28.99 59.81 9.53
N ALA A 14 28.10 58.82 9.49
CA ALA A 14 28.48 57.47 9.14
C ALA A 14 28.97 57.52 7.69
N VAL A 15 30.28 57.54 7.50
CA VAL A 15 30.88 57.22 6.20
C VAL A 15 30.56 55.74 5.97
N ALA A 16 29.49 55.47 5.23
CA ALA A 16 29.24 54.14 4.70
C ALA A 16 30.42 53.79 3.80
N VAL A 17 31.31 52.94 4.27
CA VAL A 17 32.35 52.34 3.44
C VAL A 17 31.62 51.46 2.43
N ASN A 18 31.40 51.98 1.23
CA ASN A 18 30.75 51.23 0.16
C ASN A 18 31.64 50.04 -0.19
N ALA A 19 31.15 48.81 0.04
CA ALA A 19 31.86 47.60 -0.38
C ALA A 19 32.01 47.60 -1.91
N ALA A 20 33.20 47.22 -2.40
CA ALA A 20 33.47 47.20 -3.83
C ALA A 20 32.64 46.10 -4.50
N GLN A 21 31.76 46.46 -5.44
CA GLN A 21 30.85 45.50 -6.06
C GLN A 21 31.39 45.03 -7.43
N ILE A 22 31.57 43.72 -7.60
CA ILE A 22 31.84 43.06 -8.88
C ILE A 22 30.50 42.82 -9.58
N LYS A 23 30.29 43.46 -10.73
CA LYS A 23 29.08 43.35 -11.55
C LYS A 23 29.05 42.07 -12.39
N ASP A 24 30.20 41.65 -12.92
CA ASP A 24 30.27 40.49 -13.81
C ASP A 24 31.69 39.94 -13.90
N VAL A 25 31.80 38.70 -14.39
CA VAL A 25 33.07 38.04 -14.69
C VAL A 25 33.04 37.53 -16.12
N SER A 26 34.11 37.77 -16.86
CA SER A 26 34.23 37.30 -18.24
C SER A 26 35.63 36.77 -18.53
N PHE A 27 35.73 35.84 -19.47
CA PHE A 27 37.00 35.42 -20.05
C PHE A 27 37.00 35.77 -21.54
N GLY A 28 38.10 36.35 -21.99
CA GLY A 28 38.35 36.62 -23.40
C GLY A 28 39.80 36.26 -23.74
N CYS A 29 40.01 35.76 -24.94
CA CYS A 29 41.35 35.59 -25.46
C CYS A 29 41.48 36.12 -26.89
N ASP A 30 42.35 37.10 -27.05
CA ASP A 30 42.75 37.66 -28.34
C ASP A 30 44.03 36.98 -28.86
N LYS A 31 44.53 37.39 -30.04
CA LYS A 31 45.69 36.78 -30.73
C LYS A 31 46.97 36.68 -29.88
N SER A 32 47.10 37.48 -28.82
CA SER A 32 48.28 37.50 -27.94
C SER A 32 47.99 37.63 -26.45
N ASN A 33 46.73 37.84 -26.03
CA ASN A 33 46.39 38.15 -24.65
C ASN A 33 45.10 37.40 -24.26
N CYS A 34 45.19 36.45 -23.33
CA CYS A 34 44.03 35.91 -22.65
C CYS A 34 43.86 36.59 -21.29
N ALA A 35 42.64 36.91 -20.88
CA ALA A 35 42.39 37.49 -19.56
C ALA A 35 41.05 37.05 -18.97
N VAL A 36 41.03 36.88 -17.65
CA VAL A 36 39.79 36.85 -16.86
C VAL A 36 39.56 38.25 -16.31
N THR A 37 38.46 38.86 -16.71
CA THR A 37 38.09 40.23 -16.34
C THR A 37 36.98 40.21 -15.31
N PHE A 38 37.23 40.86 -14.17
CA PHE A 38 36.28 41.13 -13.11
C PHE A 38 35.85 42.59 -13.24
N LYS A 39 34.59 42.82 -13.62
CA LYS A 39 34.08 44.17 -13.87
C LYS A 39 33.52 44.76 -12.58
N PHE A 40 34.20 45.72 -11.99
CA PHE A 40 33.73 46.44 -10.81
C PHE A 40 32.71 47.51 -11.16
N ALA A 41 31.89 47.89 -10.17
CA ALA A 41 30.87 48.91 -10.31
C ALA A 41 31.44 50.33 -10.41
N SER A 42 32.60 50.57 -9.79
CA SER A 42 33.33 51.83 -9.78
C SER A 42 34.84 51.57 -9.79
N ASP A 43 35.60 52.53 -10.29
CA ASP A 43 37.06 52.60 -10.29
C ASP A 43 37.67 53.31 -9.07
N LYS A 44 36.84 53.89 -8.20
CA LYS A 44 37.30 54.77 -7.10
C LYS A 44 37.81 54.03 -5.87
N ASP A 45 37.32 52.80 -5.62
CA ASP A 45 37.61 52.01 -4.41
C ASP A 45 37.89 50.54 -4.76
N LEU A 46 38.96 50.27 -5.52
CA LEU A 46 39.34 48.90 -5.85
C LEU A 46 39.89 48.18 -4.60
N PRO A 47 39.38 46.97 -4.28
CA PRO A 47 39.74 46.25 -3.08
C PRO A 47 41.18 45.72 -3.14
N SER A 48 41.81 45.53 -1.98
CA SER A 48 43.01 44.70 -1.92
C SER A 48 42.70 43.29 -2.39
N PHE A 49 43.66 42.64 -3.06
CA PHE A 49 43.45 41.31 -3.60
C PHE A 49 44.66 40.39 -3.36
N PHE A 50 44.41 39.08 -3.48
CA PHE A 50 45.47 38.08 -3.57
C PHE A 50 45.12 36.99 -4.57
N GLN A 51 46.14 36.30 -5.06
CA GLN A 51 46.03 35.09 -5.88
C GLN A 51 46.68 33.92 -5.14
N LYS A 52 46.10 32.74 -5.25
CA LYS A 52 46.71 31.50 -4.74
C LYS A 52 46.39 30.35 -5.68
N TYR A 53 47.41 29.68 -6.18
CA TYR A 53 47.26 28.52 -7.05
C TYR A 53 47.59 27.24 -6.31
N ASP A 54 46.68 26.27 -6.38
CA ASP A 54 46.89 24.91 -5.89
C ASP A 54 47.02 23.95 -7.08
N ALA A 55 48.23 23.43 -7.28
CA ALA A 55 48.55 22.51 -8.35
C ALA A 55 47.86 21.14 -8.22
N LYS A 56 47.51 20.69 -7.00
CA LYS A 56 46.87 19.39 -6.78
C LYS A 56 45.40 19.41 -7.16
N SER A 57 44.71 20.51 -6.84
CA SER A 57 43.28 20.66 -7.11
C SER A 57 42.99 21.43 -8.40
N HIS A 58 44.03 21.84 -9.15
CA HIS A 58 43.93 22.71 -10.33
C HIS A 58 43.03 23.92 -10.04
N LYS A 59 43.31 24.60 -8.92
CA LYS A 59 42.43 25.63 -8.38
C LYS A 59 43.18 26.95 -8.24
N LEU A 60 42.70 27.99 -8.91
CA LEU A 60 43.18 29.35 -8.74
C LEU A 60 42.17 30.12 -7.88
N THR A 61 42.59 30.54 -6.69
CA THR A 61 41.78 31.32 -5.76
C THR A 61 42.13 32.80 -5.88
N LEU A 62 41.12 33.63 -6.12
CA LEU A 62 41.21 35.08 -6.09
C LEU A 62 40.43 35.59 -4.88
N GLY A 63 41.09 36.33 -3.98
CA GLY A 63 40.41 36.96 -2.85
C GLY A 63 40.38 38.47 -3.03
N PHE A 64 39.24 39.11 -2.79
CA PHE A 64 39.07 40.55 -2.78
C PHE A 64 38.56 41.00 -1.39
N SER A 65 39.22 41.97 -0.75
CA SER A 65 38.77 42.51 0.54
C SER A 65 37.46 43.29 0.40
N THR A 66 36.57 43.23 1.39
CA THR A 66 35.40 44.14 1.49
C THR A 66 34.64 44.29 0.17
N SER A 67 34.38 43.17 -0.51
CA SER A 67 33.79 43.14 -1.85
C SER A 67 32.54 42.27 -1.92
N GLU A 68 31.66 42.59 -2.85
CA GLU A 68 30.43 41.84 -3.12
C GLU A 68 30.32 41.44 -4.59
N PHE A 69 29.60 40.35 -4.87
CA PHE A 69 29.37 39.89 -6.24
C PHE A 69 27.89 40.01 -6.60
N ALA A 70 27.58 40.78 -7.65
CA ALA A 70 26.22 41.10 -8.05
C ALA A 70 25.39 39.89 -8.49
N LEU A 71 26.05 38.85 -9.01
CA LEU A 71 25.40 37.58 -9.40
C LEU A 71 25.19 36.61 -8.22
N GLY A 72 25.57 37.02 -7.00
CA GLY A 72 25.36 36.26 -5.77
C GLY A 72 26.50 35.28 -5.43
N MET A 73 26.42 34.66 -4.25
CA MET A 73 27.37 33.63 -3.83
C MET A 73 26.91 32.26 -4.33
N GLY A 74 27.84 31.35 -4.64
CA GLY A 74 27.50 30.02 -5.12
C GLY A 74 28.50 29.42 -6.11
N ALA A 75 28.15 28.27 -6.66
CA ALA A 75 28.90 27.62 -7.72
C ALA A 75 28.30 27.98 -9.08
N PHE A 76 29.18 28.30 -10.03
CA PHE A 76 28.87 28.71 -11.38
C PHE A 76 29.60 27.79 -12.35
N GLU A 77 28.87 26.97 -13.07
CA GLU A 77 29.42 26.12 -14.12
C GLU A 77 29.59 26.92 -15.42
N ILE A 78 30.79 26.86 -15.99
CA ILE A 78 31.13 27.62 -17.19
C ILE A 78 31.21 26.64 -18.37
N ASP A 79 32.24 25.81 -18.40
CA ASP A 79 32.46 24.79 -19.43
C ASP A 79 33.45 23.73 -18.92
N PRO A 80 32.99 22.51 -18.56
CA PRO A 80 33.86 21.45 -18.05
C PRO A 80 35.02 21.06 -18.99
N SER A 81 34.85 21.28 -20.29
CA SER A 81 35.84 20.96 -21.33
C SER A 81 36.88 22.07 -21.56
N SER A 82 36.72 23.22 -20.91
CA SER A 82 37.61 24.36 -21.06
C SER A 82 39.02 24.05 -20.54
N GLU A 83 40.02 24.37 -21.37
CA GLU A 83 41.44 24.34 -20.99
C GLU A 83 41.82 25.49 -20.04
N TRP A 84 40.93 26.48 -19.88
CA TRP A 84 41.12 27.68 -19.07
C TRP A 84 40.36 27.62 -17.75
N VAL A 85 39.13 28.13 -17.71
CA VAL A 85 38.27 28.12 -16.52
C VAL A 85 37.11 27.16 -16.78
N LYS A 86 36.98 26.15 -15.93
CA LYS A 86 35.94 25.12 -16.03
C LYS A 86 34.70 25.48 -15.24
N SER A 87 34.91 25.94 -14.02
CA SER A 87 33.86 26.38 -13.10
C SER A 87 34.40 27.43 -12.13
N MET A 88 33.50 28.21 -11.55
CA MET A 88 33.81 29.24 -10.58
C MET A 88 32.96 29.03 -9.32
N LYS A 89 33.52 29.27 -8.14
CA LYS A 89 32.77 29.27 -6.88
C LYS A 89 33.06 30.54 -6.10
N VAL A 90 32.01 31.24 -5.69
CA VAL A 90 32.09 32.52 -4.97
C VAL A 90 31.55 32.36 -3.56
N TYR A 91 32.32 32.75 -2.55
CA TYR A 91 31.96 32.66 -1.13
C TYR A 91 32.68 33.74 -0.32
N LYS A 92 32.13 34.11 0.84
CA LYS A 92 32.80 35.01 1.80
C LYS A 92 33.56 34.19 2.84
N GLU A 93 34.77 34.62 3.18
CA GLU A 93 35.57 34.03 4.26
C GLU A 93 36.20 35.14 5.11
N PRO A 94 35.95 35.16 6.44
CA PRO A 94 36.56 36.13 7.32
C PRO A 94 38.05 35.81 7.49
N PHE A 95 38.91 36.80 7.26
CA PHE A 95 40.36 36.67 7.49
C PHE A 95 40.87 37.88 8.27
N ARG A 96 41.41 37.63 9.48
CA ARG A 96 41.96 38.67 10.38
C ARG A 96 41.01 39.84 10.66
N GLY A 97 39.71 39.57 10.77
CA GLY A 97 38.68 40.57 11.09
C GLY A 97 38.12 41.33 9.87
N THR A 98 38.54 40.97 8.64
CA THR A 98 37.98 41.51 7.40
C THR A 98 37.34 40.40 6.58
N ASP A 99 36.15 40.63 6.02
CA ASP A 99 35.52 39.69 5.10
C ASP A 99 36.18 39.76 3.72
N PHE A 100 36.71 38.63 3.26
CA PHE A 100 37.18 38.47 1.89
C PHE A 100 36.14 37.76 1.04
N LEU A 101 35.85 38.33 -0.12
CA LEU A 101 35.15 37.63 -1.19
C LEU A 101 36.16 36.73 -1.90
N LYS A 102 36.05 35.42 -1.70
CA LYS A 102 36.87 34.43 -2.39
C LYS A 102 36.15 33.89 -3.62
N ILE A 103 36.88 33.86 -4.71
CA ILE A 103 36.49 33.32 -6.00
C ILE A 103 37.46 32.20 -6.35
N ASP A 104 37.00 30.96 -6.17
CA ASP A 104 37.72 29.76 -6.53
C ASP A 104 37.42 29.44 -8.00
N LEU A 105 38.41 29.54 -8.87
CA LEU A 105 38.36 29.10 -10.25
C LEU A 105 38.95 27.68 -10.32
N ILE A 106 38.15 26.72 -10.76
CA ILE A 106 38.66 25.41 -11.18
C ILE A 106 39.17 25.59 -12.60
N VAL A 107 40.46 25.40 -12.79
CA VAL A 107 41.15 25.72 -14.02
C VAL A 107 41.63 24.47 -14.76
N GLY A 108 41.81 24.60 -16.08
CA GLY A 108 42.39 23.58 -16.93
C GLY A 108 43.92 23.69 -17.02
N SER A 109 44.50 22.96 -17.96
CA SER A 109 45.94 22.84 -18.16
C SER A 109 46.64 24.14 -18.54
N ALA A 110 45.91 25.17 -19.02
CA ALA A 110 46.49 26.44 -19.45
C ALA A 110 46.93 27.35 -18.29
N ILE A 111 46.36 27.18 -17.08
CA ILE A 111 46.68 28.00 -15.91
C ILE A 111 47.46 27.14 -14.91
N LYS A 112 48.74 27.47 -14.70
CA LYS A 112 49.67 26.67 -13.86
C LYS A 112 50.31 27.44 -12.71
N SER A 113 49.96 28.71 -12.53
CA SER A 113 50.54 29.54 -11.47
C SER A 113 49.57 30.63 -11.01
N ASP A 114 49.88 31.22 -9.85
CA ASP A 114 49.25 32.42 -9.28
C ASP A 114 50.05 33.70 -9.54
N LYS A 115 51.15 33.62 -10.29
CA LYS A 115 51.99 34.77 -10.67
C LYS A 115 51.49 35.46 -11.94
N ASN A 116 50.18 35.55 -12.09
CA ASN A 116 49.55 36.16 -13.26
C ASN A 116 49.55 37.69 -13.13
N GLU A 117 49.92 38.39 -14.20
CA GLU A 117 49.98 39.85 -14.21
C GLU A 117 48.56 40.44 -14.08
N ILE A 118 48.41 41.48 -13.26
CA ILE A 118 47.16 42.22 -13.12
C ILE A 118 47.25 43.52 -13.90
N ALA A 119 46.24 43.77 -14.73
CA ALA A 119 46.04 45.05 -15.39
C ALA A 119 44.70 45.64 -14.98
N LEU A 120 44.68 46.95 -14.74
CA LEU A 120 43.48 47.72 -14.42
C LEU A 120 43.12 48.59 -15.63
N ASN A 121 41.89 48.49 -16.11
CA ASN A 121 41.36 49.39 -17.13
C ASN A 121 40.02 49.96 -16.64
N LYS A 122 40.06 51.18 -16.10
CA LYS A 122 38.92 51.80 -15.41
C LYS A 122 38.42 50.87 -14.30
N SER A 123 37.18 50.39 -14.38
CA SER A 123 36.59 49.45 -13.42
C SER A 123 36.84 47.98 -13.76
N ASP A 124 37.58 47.67 -14.82
CA ASP A 124 37.88 46.29 -15.21
C ASP A 124 39.20 45.83 -14.57
N PHE A 125 39.10 44.87 -13.65
CA PHE A 125 40.24 44.16 -13.08
C PHE A 125 40.56 42.95 -13.96
N MET A 126 41.66 43.00 -14.69
CA MET A 126 42.05 41.97 -15.65
C MET A 126 43.19 41.13 -15.10
N LEU A 127 42.91 39.86 -14.89
CA LEU A 127 43.90 38.82 -14.65
C LEU A 127 44.44 38.35 -16.00
N LYS A 128 45.63 38.81 -16.40
CA LYS A 128 46.28 38.39 -17.65
C LYS A 128 46.83 36.99 -17.51
N LEU A 129 46.48 36.13 -18.45
CA LEU A 129 46.89 34.74 -18.49
C LEU A 129 47.79 34.49 -19.70
N ALA A 130 48.88 33.77 -19.47
CA ALA A 130 49.83 33.42 -20.52
C ALA A 130 49.27 32.27 -21.38
N GLY A 131 48.97 32.56 -22.65
CA GLY A 131 48.53 31.55 -23.63
C GLY A 131 47.77 32.16 -24.80
N LYS A 132 47.25 31.31 -25.69
CA LYS A 132 46.48 31.71 -26.86
C LYS A 132 45.31 30.75 -27.08
N GLY A 133 44.19 31.27 -27.58
CA GLY A 133 43.01 30.48 -27.92
C GLY A 133 42.13 30.16 -26.70
N GLY A 134 40.82 30.09 -26.90
CA GLY A 134 39.84 29.82 -25.86
C GLY A 134 38.48 30.42 -26.20
N LYS A 135 37.38 29.76 -25.81
CA LYS A 135 36.03 30.27 -26.04
C LYS A 135 35.74 31.44 -25.10
N ALA A 136 35.51 32.63 -25.65
CA ALA A 136 35.12 33.78 -24.85
C ALA A 136 33.74 33.57 -24.22
N TRP A 137 33.59 33.99 -22.97
CA TRP A 137 32.33 33.90 -22.25
C TRP A 137 32.16 35.08 -21.29
N THR A 138 30.91 35.40 -21.00
CA THR A 138 30.50 36.38 -20.01
C THR A 138 29.50 35.70 -19.10
N LEU A 139 29.72 35.74 -17.78
CA LEU A 139 28.94 34.95 -16.84
C LEU A 139 27.46 35.34 -16.88
N SER A 140 27.14 36.63 -16.83
CA SER A 140 25.75 37.10 -16.93
C SER A 140 25.01 36.58 -18.18
N LYS A 141 25.69 36.50 -19.33
CA LYS A 141 25.11 35.97 -20.59
C LYS A 141 24.86 34.46 -20.51
N LEU A 142 25.83 33.69 -20.00
CA LEU A 142 25.69 32.24 -19.83
C LEU A 142 24.46 31.88 -18.98
N PHE A 143 24.20 32.65 -17.92
CA PHE A 143 23.03 32.44 -17.06
C PHE A 143 21.72 32.92 -17.71
N ALA A 144 21.73 34.04 -18.43
CA ALA A 144 20.56 34.53 -19.16
C ALA A 144 20.13 33.55 -20.27
N ASP A 145 21.09 32.99 -21.01
CA ASP A 145 20.82 32.02 -22.08
C ASP A 145 20.32 30.68 -21.52
N ARG A 146 20.89 30.20 -20.41
CA ARG A 146 20.40 29.01 -19.71
C ARG A 146 18.99 29.22 -19.16
N LYS A 147 18.67 30.38 -18.60
CA LYS A 147 17.32 30.71 -18.12
C LYS A 147 16.30 30.69 -19.26
N LYS A 148 16.62 31.32 -20.40
CA LYS A 148 15.76 31.29 -21.59
C LYS A 148 15.59 29.90 -22.18
N ALA A 149 16.64 29.08 -22.19
CA ALA A 149 16.57 27.70 -22.65
C ALA A 149 15.69 26.85 -21.71
N ALA A 150 15.79 27.04 -20.39
CA ALA A 150 14.94 26.39 -19.41
C ALA A 150 13.47 26.82 -19.52
N GLU A 151 13.19 28.12 -19.71
CA GLU A 151 11.83 28.63 -19.93
C GLU A 151 11.20 28.09 -21.22
N LYS A 152 11.98 28.00 -22.30
CA LYS A 152 11.51 27.40 -23.57
C LYS A 152 11.22 25.90 -23.42
N ALA A 153 12.10 25.16 -22.75
CA ALA A 153 11.89 23.74 -22.47
C ALA A 153 10.65 23.52 -21.60
N ALA A 154 10.47 24.32 -20.54
CA ALA A 154 9.28 24.28 -19.68
C ALA A 154 7.98 24.63 -20.43
N ALA A 155 8.03 25.56 -21.39
CA ALA A 155 6.88 25.92 -22.22
C ALA A 155 6.50 24.82 -23.22
N GLU A 156 7.48 24.15 -23.82
CA GLU A 156 7.25 23.00 -24.71
C GLU A 156 6.73 21.79 -23.94
N GLU A 157 7.26 21.54 -22.73
CA GLU A 157 6.78 20.49 -21.83
C GLU A 157 5.34 20.76 -21.37
N LYS A 158 5.00 22.00 -21.02
CA LYS A 158 3.62 22.38 -20.67
C LYS A 158 2.63 22.14 -21.81
N LYS A 159 3.02 22.45 -23.06
CA LYS A 159 2.19 22.17 -24.24
C LYS A 159 2.03 20.67 -24.51
N ALA A 160 3.08 19.88 -24.29
CA ALA A 160 3.01 18.42 -24.40
C ALA A 160 2.11 17.81 -23.32
N ALA A 161 2.19 18.31 -22.08
CA ALA A 161 1.35 17.88 -20.97
C ALA A 161 -0.13 18.25 -21.19
N GLU A 162 -0.43 19.45 -21.70
CA GLU A 162 -1.80 19.88 -22.00
C GLU A 162 -2.45 19.04 -23.11
N LYS A 163 -1.69 18.72 -24.16
CA LYS A 163 -2.16 17.84 -25.24
C LYS A 163 -2.40 16.40 -24.73
N ALA A 164 -1.51 15.88 -23.89
CA ALA A 164 -1.66 14.56 -23.29
C ALA A 164 -2.87 14.49 -22.34
N ALA A 165 -3.10 15.53 -21.53
CA ALA A 165 -4.25 15.62 -20.64
C ALA A 165 -5.58 15.69 -21.39
N LEU A 166 -5.64 16.41 -22.52
CA LEU A 166 -6.82 16.46 -23.37
C LEU A 166 -7.13 15.09 -24.01
N GLU A 167 -6.10 14.34 -24.39
CA GLU A 167 -6.25 13.00 -24.96
C GLU A 167 -6.65 11.95 -23.90
N GLU A 168 -6.09 12.02 -22.69
CA GLU A 168 -6.47 11.17 -21.55
C GLU A 168 -7.92 11.43 -21.11
N LYS A 169 -8.35 12.70 -21.09
CA LYS A 169 -9.75 13.07 -20.79
C LYS A 169 -10.73 12.51 -21.83
N LYS A 170 -10.33 12.40 -23.10
CA LYS A 170 -11.14 11.74 -24.14
C LYS A 170 -11.25 10.23 -23.91
N ARG A 171 -10.17 9.55 -23.54
CA ARG A 171 -10.16 8.10 -23.28
C ARG A 171 -10.96 7.72 -22.01
N ALA A 172 -10.81 8.49 -20.93
CA ALA A 172 -11.54 8.25 -19.69
C ALA A 172 -13.05 8.46 -19.84
N ALA A 173 -13.48 9.40 -20.69
CA ALA A 173 -14.89 9.60 -21.01
C ALA A 173 -15.48 8.41 -21.81
N GLU A 174 -14.66 7.77 -22.65
CA GLU A 174 -15.05 6.62 -23.47
C GLU A 174 -15.14 5.32 -22.65
N GLU A 175 -14.20 5.10 -21.72
CA GLU A 175 -14.16 3.93 -20.83
C GLU A 175 -15.34 3.92 -19.83
N LYS A 176 -15.69 5.08 -19.27
CA LYS A 176 -16.81 5.20 -18.32
C LYS A 176 -18.16 4.83 -18.96
N LYS A 177 -18.34 5.13 -20.25
CA LYS A 177 -19.54 4.73 -21.01
C LYS A 177 -19.61 3.22 -21.27
N ALA A 178 -18.47 2.54 -21.37
CA ALA A 178 -18.42 1.09 -21.56
C ALA A 178 -18.78 0.33 -20.27
N ALA A 179 -18.30 0.78 -19.11
CA ALA A 179 -18.56 0.14 -17.82
C ALA A 179 -20.04 0.22 -17.39
N GLU A 180 -20.69 1.37 -17.62
CA GLU A 180 -22.10 1.56 -17.27
C GLU A 180 -23.04 0.65 -18.09
N LYS A 181 -22.69 0.37 -19.34
CA LYS A 181 -23.46 -0.53 -20.22
C LYS A 181 -23.33 -2.00 -19.81
N ALA A 182 -22.14 -2.43 -19.37
CA ALA A 182 -21.91 -3.79 -18.87
C ALA A 182 -22.71 -4.08 -17.59
N ALA A 183 -22.74 -3.13 -16.65
CA ALA A 183 -23.49 -3.27 -15.40
C ALA A 183 -25.01 -3.40 -15.62
N LEU A 184 -25.56 -2.73 -16.64
CA LEU A 184 -26.99 -2.83 -16.98
C LEU A 184 -27.36 -4.19 -17.59
N GLU A 185 -26.44 -4.78 -18.36
CA GLU A 185 -26.64 -6.09 -19.01
C GLU A 185 -26.50 -7.24 -17.99
N GLU A 186 -25.55 -7.15 -17.06
CA GLU A 186 -25.43 -8.08 -15.95
C GLU A 186 -26.68 -8.09 -15.05
N LYS A 187 -27.26 -6.91 -14.81
CA LYS A 187 -28.50 -6.78 -14.03
C LYS A 187 -29.70 -7.43 -14.74
N LYS A 188 -29.71 -7.46 -16.08
CA LYS A 188 -30.73 -8.18 -16.87
C LYS A 188 -30.55 -9.69 -16.79
N ARG A 189 -29.30 -10.18 -16.87
CA ARG A 189 -28.99 -11.61 -16.77
C ARG A 189 -29.37 -12.20 -15.39
N LEU A 190 -29.07 -11.48 -14.31
CA LEU A 190 -29.42 -11.88 -12.94
C LEU A 190 -30.94 -11.91 -12.69
N ALA A 191 -31.71 -11.07 -13.40
CA ALA A 191 -33.17 -11.08 -13.32
C ALA A 191 -33.78 -12.28 -14.06
N GLU A 192 -33.14 -12.75 -15.13
CA GLU A 192 -33.58 -13.92 -15.91
C GLU A 192 -33.24 -15.24 -15.19
N GLU A 193 -32.06 -15.30 -14.57
CA GLU A 193 -31.63 -16.45 -13.75
C GLU A 193 -32.52 -16.67 -12.52
N LYS A 194 -32.94 -15.58 -11.84
CA LYS A 194 -33.92 -15.67 -10.73
C LYS A 194 -35.27 -16.25 -11.17
N LYS A 195 -35.73 -15.93 -12.38
CA LYS A 195 -36.99 -16.51 -12.92
C LYS A 195 -36.86 -17.99 -13.26
N ALA A 196 -35.67 -18.44 -13.65
CA ALA A 196 -35.40 -19.86 -13.90
C ALA A 196 -35.33 -20.66 -12.59
N ALA A 197 -34.66 -20.13 -11.56
CA ALA A 197 -34.55 -20.77 -10.25
C ALA A 197 -35.92 -20.91 -9.55
N GLU A 198 -36.80 -19.92 -9.68
CA GLU A 198 -38.16 -19.97 -9.12
C GLU A 198 -39.04 -21.07 -9.76
N LYS A 199 -38.86 -21.32 -11.08
CA LYS A 199 -39.53 -22.44 -11.76
C LYS A 199 -39.03 -23.81 -11.30
N GLN A 200 -37.74 -23.95 -11.03
CA GLN A 200 -37.16 -25.21 -10.55
C GLN A 200 -37.64 -25.55 -9.13
N ALA A 201 -37.65 -24.57 -8.23
CA ALA A 201 -38.14 -24.74 -6.86
C ALA A 201 -39.62 -25.15 -6.79
N ALA A 202 -40.45 -24.69 -7.73
CA ALA A 202 -41.86 -25.09 -7.82
C ALA A 202 -42.05 -26.55 -8.29
N LEU A 203 -41.13 -27.09 -9.10
CA LEU A 203 -41.15 -28.50 -9.52
C LEU A 203 -40.69 -29.43 -8.40
N ASP A 204 -39.65 -29.04 -7.66
CA ASP A 204 -39.12 -29.82 -6.53
C ASP A 204 -40.13 -29.91 -5.37
N LYS A 205 -40.92 -28.85 -5.14
CA LYS A 205 -42.01 -28.87 -4.14
C LYS A 205 -43.11 -29.88 -4.48
N LYS A 206 -43.44 -30.06 -5.77
CA LYS A 206 -44.41 -31.08 -6.22
C LYS A 206 -43.88 -32.51 -6.09
N ALA A 207 -42.57 -32.72 -6.22
CA ALA A 207 -41.94 -34.02 -6.01
C ALA A 207 -41.91 -34.41 -4.52
N ALA A 208 -41.60 -33.46 -3.63
CA ALA A 208 -41.57 -33.67 -2.18
C ALA A 208 -42.95 -34.01 -1.59
N GLU A 209 -44.02 -33.39 -2.10
CA GLU A 209 -45.39 -33.63 -1.63
C GLU A 209 -45.90 -35.05 -1.97
N LYS A 210 -45.40 -35.64 -3.06
CA LYS A 210 -45.71 -37.02 -3.47
C LYS A 210 -44.97 -38.06 -2.61
N ALA A 211 -43.74 -37.76 -2.20
CA ALA A 211 -42.96 -38.61 -1.28
C ALA A 211 -43.53 -38.62 0.15
N ALA A 212 -43.99 -37.46 0.64
CA ALA A 212 -44.60 -37.33 1.98
C ALA A 212 -45.95 -38.09 2.12
N ALA A 213 -46.69 -38.28 1.03
CA ALA A 213 -47.92 -39.07 1.02
C ALA A 213 -47.66 -40.59 1.15
N GLU A 214 -46.53 -41.07 0.63
CA GLU A 214 -46.13 -42.48 0.67
C GLU A 214 -45.54 -42.86 2.05
N GLU A 215 -44.81 -41.94 2.68
CA GLU A 215 -44.28 -42.09 4.04
C GLU A 215 -45.38 -42.10 5.11
N LYS A 216 -46.46 -41.33 4.93
CA LYS A 216 -47.65 -41.36 5.80
C LYS A 216 -48.37 -42.72 5.81
N LYS A 217 -48.24 -43.51 4.73
CA LYS A 217 -48.81 -44.86 4.64
C LYS A 217 -48.00 -45.88 5.45
N ARG A 218 -46.66 -45.73 5.50
CA ARG A 218 -45.75 -46.57 6.31
C ARG A 218 -45.89 -46.34 7.82
N LEU A 219 -46.06 -45.09 8.24
CA LEU A 219 -46.21 -44.72 9.67
C LEU A 219 -47.54 -45.20 10.29
N ALA A 220 -48.54 -45.57 9.49
CA ALA A 220 -49.80 -46.12 9.96
C ALA A 220 -49.72 -47.63 10.29
N GLU A 221 -48.79 -48.37 9.69
CA GLU A 221 -48.52 -49.78 9.99
C GLU A 221 -47.70 -49.95 11.28
N GLU A 222 -46.75 -49.05 11.53
CA GLU A 222 -45.86 -49.10 12.69
C GLU A 222 -46.58 -48.76 14.02
N LYS A 223 -47.64 -47.94 13.97
CA LYS A 223 -48.47 -47.62 15.15
C LYS A 223 -49.30 -48.79 15.69
N LYS A 224 -49.60 -49.83 14.89
CA LYS A 224 -50.29 -51.04 15.37
C LYS A 224 -49.38 -52.00 16.13
N ALA A 225 -48.06 -51.90 15.96
CA ALA A 225 -47.09 -52.71 16.69
C ALA A 225 -46.73 -52.10 18.07
N ALA A 226 -46.79 -50.77 18.21
CA ALA A 226 -46.45 -50.06 19.45
C ALA A 226 -47.54 -50.14 20.55
N GLU A 227 -48.81 -50.33 20.20
CA GLU A 227 -49.92 -50.42 21.18
C GLU A 227 -49.91 -51.74 21.98
N LYS A 228 -49.27 -52.79 21.45
CA LYS A 228 -49.14 -54.08 22.14
C LYS A 228 -48.01 -54.10 23.19
N ALA A 229 -46.99 -53.25 23.03
CA ALA A 229 -45.88 -53.12 23.97
C ALA A 229 -46.23 -52.24 25.20
N ALA A 230 -47.10 -51.25 25.04
CA ALA A 230 -47.50 -50.32 26.12
C ALA A 230 -48.39 -50.97 27.21
N LEU A 231 -49.02 -52.12 26.94
CA LEU A 231 -49.83 -52.84 27.93
C LEU A 231 -48.99 -53.70 28.89
N GLU A 232 -47.77 -54.07 28.50
CA GLU A 232 -46.87 -54.92 29.29
C GLU A 232 -46.00 -54.09 30.26
N GLU A 233 -45.67 -52.85 29.89
CA GLU A 233 -44.90 -51.92 30.74
C GLU A 233 -45.73 -51.37 31.93
N LYS A 234 -47.05 -51.27 31.79
CA LYS A 234 -47.94 -50.79 32.85
C LYS A 234 -48.13 -51.80 34.01
N LYS A 235 -47.81 -53.09 33.80
CA LYS A 235 -47.79 -54.11 34.87
C LYS A 235 -46.48 -54.10 35.68
N ARG A 236 -45.37 -53.63 35.11
CA ARG A 236 -44.04 -53.63 35.78
C ARG A 236 -43.83 -52.43 36.74
N LEU A 237 -44.49 -51.30 36.47
CA LEU A 237 -44.39 -50.08 37.29
C LEU A 237 -45.23 -50.11 38.59
N ALA A 238 -46.11 -51.10 38.76
CA ALA A 238 -46.89 -51.29 40.00
C ALA A 238 -46.15 -52.12 41.08
N GLU A 239 -45.15 -52.90 40.69
CA GLU A 239 -44.34 -53.73 41.61
C GLU A 239 -43.15 -52.94 42.19
N GLU A 240 -42.61 -51.98 41.43
CA GLU A 240 -41.42 -51.20 41.80
C GLU A 240 -41.70 -50.15 42.91
N LYS A 241 -42.94 -49.64 43.01
CA LYS A 241 -43.34 -48.68 44.06
C LYS A 241 -43.43 -49.29 45.46
N LYS A 242 -43.61 -50.61 45.62
CA LYS A 242 -43.64 -51.28 46.94
C LYS A 242 -42.25 -51.70 47.45
N ALA A 243 -41.23 -51.72 46.58
CA ALA A 243 -39.85 -52.02 46.97
C ALA A 243 -39.04 -50.77 47.38
N ALA A 244 -39.44 -49.59 46.93
CA ALA A 244 -38.75 -48.32 47.23
C ALA A 244 -39.00 -47.81 48.67
N GLU A 245 -40.18 -48.06 49.25
CA GLU A 245 -40.53 -47.57 50.59
C GLU A 245 -39.80 -48.35 51.71
N LYS A 246 -39.36 -49.58 51.45
CA LYS A 246 -38.60 -50.41 52.41
C LYS A 246 -37.09 -50.09 52.42
N ARG A 247 -36.53 -49.52 51.33
CA ARG A 247 -35.11 -49.12 51.23
C ARG A 247 -34.80 -47.77 51.88
N ALA A 248 -35.77 -46.85 51.92
CA ALA A 248 -35.59 -45.52 52.52
C ALA A 248 -35.42 -45.54 54.06
N LEU A 249 -35.85 -46.61 54.74
CA LEU A 249 -35.72 -46.74 56.20
C LEU A 249 -34.39 -47.37 56.64
N GLU A 250 -33.75 -48.19 55.80
CA GLU A 250 -32.41 -48.74 56.07
C GLU A 250 -31.28 -47.76 55.75
N GLU A 251 -31.45 -46.90 54.74
CA GLU A 251 -30.45 -45.91 54.33
C GLU A 251 -30.18 -44.85 55.42
N LYS A 252 -31.20 -44.52 56.22
CA LYS A 252 -31.06 -43.59 57.36
C LYS A 252 -30.24 -44.15 58.52
N LYS A 253 -30.19 -45.48 58.69
CA LYS A 253 -29.36 -46.15 59.72
C LYS A 253 -27.93 -46.47 59.23
N ALA A 254 -27.73 -46.57 57.90
CA ALA A 254 -26.41 -46.74 57.30
C ALA A 254 -25.60 -45.43 57.28
N ALA A 255 -26.25 -44.28 57.06
CA ALA A 255 -25.61 -42.97 57.01
C ALA A 255 -24.96 -42.52 58.34
N GLU A 256 -25.59 -42.85 59.49
CA GLU A 256 -25.05 -42.49 60.81
C GLU A 256 -23.82 -43.33 61.21
N LYS A 257 -23.77 -44.59 60.75
CA LYS A 257 -22.61 -45.48 60.96
C LYS A 257 -21.44 -45.15 60.03
N ALA A 258 -21.73 -44.67 58.81
CA ALA A 258 -20.73 -44.20 57.85
C ALA A 258 -20.03 -42.91 58.31
N ALA A 259 -20.75 -41.95 58.87
CA ALA A 259 -20.17 -40.68 59.37
C ALA A 259 -19.17 -40.87 60.54
N LEU A 260 -19.34 -41.92 61.36
CA LEU A 260 -18.43 -42.26 62.46
C LEU A 260 -17.16 -43.01 61.98
N GLU A 261 -17.26 -43.80 60.90
CA GLU A 261 -16.09 -44.41 60.24
C GLU A 261 -15.30 -43.40 59.40
N GLU A 262 -15.98 -42.45 58.76
CA GLU A 262 -15.35 -41.39 57.97
C GLU A 262 -14.45 -40.49 58.83
N ARG A 263 -14.91 -40.10 60.03
CA ARG A 263 -14.08 -39.39 61.02
C ARG A 263 -12.86 -40.19 61.51
N LYS A 264 -12.92 -41.53 61.50
CA LYS A 264 -11.77 -42.39 61.83
C LYS A 264 -10.83 -42.58 60.63
N ARG A 265 -11.35 -42.58 59.39
CA ARG A 265 -10.56 -42.60 58.16
C ARG A 265 -9.83 -41.29 57.92
N GLU A 266 -10.44 -40.13 58.15
CA GLU A 266 -9.78 -38.82 58.00
C GLU A 266 -8.60 -38.63 58.98
N ALA A 267 -8.68 -39.22 60.18
CA ALA A 267 -7.59 -39.20 61.15
C ALA A 267 -6.44 -40.19 60.81
N ALA A 268 -6.75 -41.30 60.15
CA ALA A 268 -5.76 -42.24 59.62
C ALA A 268 -5.10 -41.71 58.33
N GLU A 269 -5.88 -41.07 57.46
CA GLU A 269 -5.45 -40.48 56.20
C GLU A 269 -4.53 -39.27 56.42
N ARG A 270 -4.72 -38.47 57.50
CA ARG A 270 -3.74 -37.43 57.88
C ARG A 270 -2.38 -38.00 58.29
N LYS A 271 -2.34 -39.16 58.96
CA LYS A 271 -1.07 -39.83 59.33
C LYS A 271 -0.42 -40.53 58.14
N ASP A 272 -1.20 -41.08 57.22
CA ASP A 272 -0.70 -41.64 55.97
C ASP A 272 -0.27 -40.56 54.97
N ALA A 273 -0.92 -39.39 54.95
CA ALA A 273 -0.53 -38.24 54.14
C ALA A 273 0.78 -37.60 54.61
N GLU A 274 1.02 -37.53 55.92
CA GLU A 274 2.30 -37.06 56.48
C GLU A 274 3.45 -38.04 56.16
N LYS A 275 3.16 -39.36 56.19
CA LYS A 275 4.11 -40.41 55.81
C LYS A 275 4.39 -40.41 54.30
N ARG A 276 3.36 -40.21 53.47
CA ARG A 276 3.47 -40.05 52.01
C ARG A 276 4.20 -38.77 51.63
N ALA A 277 3.98 -37.65 52.31
CA ALA A 277 4.71 -36.40 52.04
C ALA A 277 6.21 -36.53 52.38
N LEU A 278 6.57 -37.28 53.43
CA LEU A 278 7.96 -37.56 53.78
C LEU A 278 8.61 -38.56 52.81
N GLU A 279 7.87 -39.58 52.35
CA GLU A 279 8.33 -40.49 51.29
C GLU A 279 8.40 -39.81 49.92
N GLU A 280 7.48 -38.92 49.58
CA GLU A 280 7.47 -38.14 48.35
C GLU A 280 8.62 -37.13 48.32
N LYS A 281 8.96 -36.52 49.47
CA LYS A 281 10.16 -35.66 49.57
C LYS A 281 11.46 -36.47 49.41
N LYS A 282 11.51 -37.70 49.94
CA LYS A 282 12.64 -38.62 49.72
C LYS A 282 12.67 -39.19 48.30
N ALA A 283 11.51 -39.41 47.68
CA ALA A 283 11.38 -39.84 46.30
C ALA A 283 11.73 -38.71 45.31
N ALA A 284 11.38 -37.46 45.63
CA ALA A 284 11.76 -36.27 44.87
C ALA A 284 13.26 -35.96 44.99
N GLU A 285 13.87 -36.14 46.17
CA GLU A 285 15.32 -36.02 46.35
C GLU A 285 16.09 -37.15 45.63
N LYS A 286 15.56 -38.39 45.67
CA LYS A 286 16.10 -39.52 44.93
C LYS A 286 15.92 -39.33 43.42
N ALA A 287 14.77 -38.84 42.97
CA ALA A 287 14.50 -38.49 41.57
C ALA A 287 15.37 -37.32 41.10
N ALA A 288 15.65 -36.32 41.94
CA ALA A 288 16.57 -35.23 41.60
C ALA A 288 18.03 -35.72 41.47
N LYS A 289 18.48 -36.64 42.33
CA LYS A 289 19.80 -37.31 42.20
C LYS A 289 19.86 -38.26 41.01
N GLU A 290 18.74 -38.89 40.66
CA GLU A 290 18.62 -39.79 39.51
C GLU A 290 18.52 -39.01 38.20
N GLU A 291 17.89 -37.83 38.20
CA GLU A 291 17.86 -36.84 37.13
C GLU A 291 19.25 -36.21 36.95
N GLU A 292 19.97 -35.87 38.02
CA GLU A 292 21.36 -35.38 37.96
C GLU A 292 22.31 -36.46 37.40
N LYS A 293 22.10 -37.73 37.79
CA LYS A 293 22.80 -38.87 37.18
C LYS A 293 22.39 -39.09 35.73
N ARG A 294 21.12 -38.91 35.37
CA ARG A 294 20.62 -39.04 33.98
C ARG A 294 21.17 -37.94 33.10
N ILE A 295 21.26 -36.70 33.59
CA ILE A 295 21.91 -35.58 32.90
C ILE A 295 23.41 -35.84 32.76
N ALA A 296 24.09 -36.37 33.78
CA ALA A 296 25.50 -36.74 33.70
C ALA A 296 25.75 -37.93 32.75
N GLU A 297 24.80 -38.86 32.64
CA GLU A 297 24.83 -40.00 31.74
C GLU A 297 24.45 -39.60 30.30
N GLU A 298 23.52 -38.67 30.11
CA GLU A 298 23.22 -38.00 28.84
C GLU A 298 24.40 -37.17 28.36
N GLN A 299 25.12 -36.48 29.26
CA GLN A 299 26.34 -35.75 28.92
C GLN A 299 27.45 -36.72 28.45
N LYS A 300 27.59 -37.87 29.12
CA LYS A 300 28.50 -38.94 28.68
C LYS A 300 28.05 -39.62 27.38
N ASN A 301 26.76 -39.81 27.17
CA ASN A 301 26.20 -40.34 25.93
C ASN A 301 26.29 -39.33 24.78
N LEU A 302 26.24 -38.02 25.05
CA LEU A 302 26.52 -36.96 24.08
C LEU A 302 28.01 -36.94 23.74
N ASP A 303 28.90 -37.01 24.72
CA ASP A 303 30.36 -37.08 24.49
C ASP A 303 30.75 -38.36 23.73
N LYS A 304 29.99 -39.45 23.92
CA LYS A 304 30.12 -40.71 23.18
C LYS A 304 29.48 -40.62 21.78
N ALA A 305 28.33 -39.98 21.61
CA ALA A 305 27.67 -39.76 20.32
C ALA A 305 28.45 -38.78 19.42
N ILE A 306 29.14 -37.80 20.01
CA ILE A 306 30.09 -36.91 19.32
C ILE A 306 31.33 -37.69 18.84
N LYS A 307 31.69 -38.80 19.51
CA LYS A 307 32.76 -39.72 19.10
C LYS A 307 32.32 -40.85 18.16
N GLU A 308 31.05 -41.25 18.18
CA GLU A 308 30.53 -42.43 17.47
C GLU A 308 29.51 -42.11 16.35
N GLY A 309 29.27 -40.83 16.03
CA GLY A 309 28.51 -40.45 14.83
C GLY A 309 27.02 -40.79 14.89
N GLY A 310 26.40 -40.76 16.08
CA GLY A 310 24.94 -40.83 16.24
C GLY A 310 24.25 -39.54 15.76
N LYS A 311 22.95 -39.63 15.39
CA LYS A 311 22.15 -38.54 14.80
C LYS A 311 22.43 -37.18 15.47
N ILE A 312 23.20 -36.35 14.77
CA ILE A 312 23.65 -35.04 15.25
C ILE A 312 22.45 -34.11 15.23
N SER A 313 21.95 -33.71 16.41
CA SER A 313 20.93 -32.67 16.53
C SER A 313 21.47 -31.37 15.92
N ALA A 314 20.67 -30.72 15.07
CA ALA A 314 21.02 -29.43 14.52
C ALA A 314 20.80 -28.26 15.50
N LEU A 315 20.38 -28.52 16.74
CA LEU A 315 20.19 -27.54 17.81
C LEU A 315 21.02 -27.88 19.05
N LEU A 316 21.27 -26.84 19.86
CA LEU A 316 21.79 -27.01 21.22
C LEU A 316 20.80 -27.80 22.09
N PRO A 317 21.27 -28.52 23.13
CA PRO A 317 20.39 -29.25 24.04
C PRO A 317 19.27 -28.38 24.62
N ASN A 318 18.11 -29.00 24.88
CA ASN A 318 16.90 -28.39 25.43
C ASN A 318 16.21 -27.33 24.55
N LEU A 319 16.54 -27.27 23.26
CA LEU A 319 15.86 -26.43 22.28
C LEU A 319 15.03 -27.27 21.31
N LYS A 320 13.79 -26.85 21.06
CA LYS A 320 12.84 -27.49 20.13
C LYS A 320 12.86 -26.84 18.75
N GLU A 321 13.03 -25.52 18.72
CA GLU A 321 12.97 -24.75 17.48
C GLU A 321 13.74 -23.44 17.64
N MET A 322 14.46 -23.07 16.58
CA MET A 322 15.02 -21.73 16.44
C MET A 322 14.76 -21.23 15.03
N THR A 323 14.10 -20.09 14.92
CA THR A 323 13.57 -19.57 13.65
C THR A 323 14.05 -18.16 13.43
N VAL A 324 14.49 -17.87 12.21
CA VAL A 324 14.88 -16.54 11.75
C VAL A 324 14.01 -16.23 10.53
N LEU A 325 13.35 -15.08 10.57
CA LEU A 325 12.61 -14.52 9.46
C LEU A 325 13.19 -13.13 9.17
N VAL A 326 13.74 -12.93 7.97
CA VAL A 326 14.27 -11.63 7.54
C VAL A 326 13.63 -11.25 6.22
N GLY A 327 13.00 -10.08 6.15
CA GLY A 327 12.38 -9.62 4.90
C GLY A 327 11.32 -8.55 5.09
N SER A 328 10.99 -7.85 4.00
CA SER A 328 9.93 -6.82 3.96
C SER A 328 9.98 -5.79 5.10
N GLY A 329 11.18 -5.34 5.47
CA GLY A 329 11.39 -4.33 6.50
C GLY A 329 11.28 -4.83 7.95
N MET A 330 11.21 -6.14 8.16
CA MET A 330 11.20 -6.78 9.48
C MET A 330 12.26 -7.88 9.56
N GLU A 331 12.91 -7.95 10.71
CA GLU A 331 13.71 -9.10 11.10
C GLU A 331 13.21 -9.63 12.44
N GLN A 332 12.94 -10.93 12.49
CA GLN A 332 12.40 -11.62 13.64
C GLN A 332 13.21 -12.88 13.94
N PHE A 333 13.60 -13.06 15.21
CA PHE A 333 14.20 -14.27 15.73
C PHE A 333 13.24 -14.87 16.77
N ARG A 334 12.88 -16.14 16.59
CA ARG A 334 12.03 -16.90 17.51
C ARG A 334 12.80 -18.09 18.07
N LEU A 335 12.64 -18.34 19.36
CA LEU A 335 13.27 -19.44 20.07
C LEU A 335 12.22 -20.19 20.91
N VAL A 336 12.18 -21.50 20.76
CA VAL A 336 11.33 -22.41 21.54
C VAL A 336 12.21 -23.41 22.26
N ALA A 337 12.13 -23.40 23.59
CA ALA A 337 12.80 -24.38 24.45
C ALA A 337 11.87 -25.54 24.81
N THR A 338 12.43 -26.61 25.36
CA THR A 338 11.64 -27.74 25.86
C THR A 338 10.71 -27.31 26.99
N THR A 339 11.22 -26.46 27.90
CA THR A 339 10.46 -25.79 28.95
C THR A 339 9.98 -24.41 28.48
N PRO A 340 8.74 -23.98 28.80
CA PRO A 340 8.25 -22.66 28.43
C PRO A 340 9.16 -21.54 28.92
N ILE A 341 9.46 -20.59 28.04
CA ILE A 341 10.20 -19.38 28.38
C ILE A 341 9.22 -18.39 29.01
N GLU A 342 9.60 -17.80 30.14
CA GLU A 342 8.83 -16.75 30.80
C GLU A 342 9.61 -15.43 30.74
N LEU A 343 8.90 -14.32 30.49
CA LEU A 343 9.52 -13.00 30.33
C LEU A 343 10.35 -12.59 31.57
N GLN A 344 9.92 -12.98 32.77
CA GLN A 344 10.64 -12.71 34.02
C GLN A 344 12.04 -13.34 34.09
N ASN A 345 12.27 -14.42 33.33
CA ASN A 345 13.54 -15.13 33.27
C ASN A 345 14.42 -14.65 32.10
N VAL A 346 14.01 -13.60 31.39
CA VAL A 346 14.77 -13.01 30.27
C VAL A 346 15.41 -11.69 30.74
N THR A 347 16.73 -11.62 30.70
CA THR A 347 17.50 -10.43 31.10
C THR A 347 18.34 -9.89 29.94
N GLY A 348 18.38 -8.57 29.77
CA GLY A 348 19.14 -7.90 28.71
C GLY A 348 18.26 -7.17 27.68
N PRO A 349 18.83 -6.67 26.57
CA PRO A 349 20.24 -6.78 26.19
C PRO A 349 21.17 -5.95 27.08
N ASP A 350 22.33 -6.51 27.46
CA ASP A 350 23.38 -5.77 28.18
C ASP A 350 24.17 -4.82 27.26
N LYS A 351 25.17 -4.09 27.81
CA LYS A 351 26.04 -3.19 27.02
C LYS A 351 26.82 -3.90 25.90
N ALA A 352 27.02 -5.21 26.02
CA ALA A 352 27.66 -6.05 25.02
C ALA A 352 26.66 -6.64 24.02
N GLY A 353 25.35 -6.38 24.17
CA GLY A 353 24.29 -6.92 23.31
C GLY A 353 23.92 -8.36 23.63
N THR A 354 24.13 -8.84 24.86
CA THR A 354 23.78 -10.20 25.29
C THR A 354 22.42 -10.22 25.97
N ILE A 355 21.54 -11.14 25.54
CA ILE A 355 20.32 -11.52 26.24
C ILE A 355 20.57 -12.87 26.93
N VAL A 356 20.20 -12.98 28.21
CA VAL A 356 20.32 -14.20 29.01
C VAL A 356 18.92 -14.71 29.33
N ILE A 357 18.66 -15.98 29.03
CA ILE A 357 17.41 -16.67 29.29
C ILE A 357 17.67 -17.72 30.36
N GLY A 358 17.05 -17.55 31.53
CA GLY A 358 17.12 -18.48 32.65
C GLY A 358 16.40 -19.78 32.37
N LEU A 359 17.06 -20.70 31.65
CA LEU A 359 16.59 -22.03 31.33
C LEU A 359 17.54 -23.08 31.92
N ALA A 360 17.00 -24.25 32.27
CA ALA A 360 17.82 -25.39 32.68
C ALA A 360 18.53 -25.99 31.45
N GLY A 361 19.85 -26.16 31.54
CA GLY A 361 20.66 -26.69 30.45
C GLY A 361 22.12 -26.91 30.85
N PRO A 362 22.96 -27.37 29.91
CA PRO A 362 24.38 -27.63 30.17
C PRO A 362 25.11 -26.35 30.57
N GLN A 363 26.09 -26.43 31.47
CA GLN A 363 26.81 -25.24 31.95
C GLN A 363 27.66 -24.56 30.86
N LYS A 364 28.02 -25.29 29.80
CA LYS A 364 28.74 -24.81 28.62
C LYS A 364 28.26 -25.58 27.40
N SER A 365 28.22 -24.92 26.24
CA SER A 365 28.00 -25.57 24.95
C SER A 365 28.91 -24.99 23.87
N PRO A 366 29.05 -25.67 22.72
CA PRO A 366 29.53 -25.04 21.51
C PRO A 366 28.72 -23.79 21.16
N VAL A 367 29.37 -22.85 20.48
CA VAL A 367 28.73 -21.62 20.00
C VAL A 367 27.93 -21.94 18.74
N PHE A 368 26.61 -21.84 18.83
CA PHE A 368 25.73 -22.01 17.68
C PHE A 368 25.67 -20.69 16.89
N LYS A 369 26.39 -20.61 15.77
CA LYS A 369 26.40 -19.41 14.94
C LYS A 369 25.14 -19.35 14.08
N ILE A 370 24.48 -18.20 14.10
CA ILE A 370 23.35 -17.89 13.23
C ILE A 370 23.90 -17.02 12.09
N GLY A 371 23.39 -17.20 10.87
CA GLY A 371 23.98 -16.70 9.63
C GLY A 371 24.48 -15.25 9.66
N ALA A 372 25.54 -14.98 8.91
CA ALA A 372 26.20 -13.68 8.87
C ALA A 372 25.22 -12.56 8.43
N GLY A 373 25.06 -11.54 9.27
CA GLY A 373 24.22 -10.37 8.99
C GLY A 373 22.82 -10.37 9.61
N THR A 374 22.47 -11.39 10.39
CA THR A 374 21.19 -11.45 11.14
C THR A 374 21.29 -10.80 12.53
N LEU A 375 20.16 -10.40 13.11
CA LEU A 375 19.97 -9.79 14.44
C LEU A 375 20.74 -10.51 15.54
N VAL A 376 20.72 -11.84 15.51
CA VAL A 376 21.41 -12.70 16.47
C VAL A 376 22.68 -13.26 15.82
N LYS A 377 23.85 -13.01 16.41
CA LYS A 377 25.14 -13.56 15.94
C LYS A 377 25.28 -15.04 16.26
N HIS A 378 24.95 -15.39 17.50
CA HIS A 378 25.10 -16.75 17.99
C HIS A 378 24.34 -16.97 19.29
N VAL A 379 24.12 -18.25 19.58
CA VAL A 379 23.48 -18.73 20.80
C VAL A 379 24.41 -19.73 21.48
N THR A 380 24.56 -19.63 22.80
CA THR A 380 25.47 -20.49 23.58
C THR A 380 24.93 -20.70 24.98
N TRP A 381 25.10 -21.90 25.54
CA TRP A 381 24.84 -22.13 26.95
C TRP A 381 25.97 -21.60 27.84
N GLY A 382 25.61 -21.00 28.97
CA GLY A 382 26.52 -20.61 30.04
C GLY A 382 25.98 -20.98 31.42
N ALA A 383 26.77 -20.68 32.45
CA ALA A 383 26.45 -21.04 33.84
C ALA A 383 25.07 -20.53 34.34
N ASN A 384 24.56 -19.45 33.77
CA ASN A 384 23.33 -18.78 34.20
C ASN A 384 22.17 -18.95 33.18
N GLY A 385 22.26 -19.95 32.30
CA GLY A 385 21.25 -20.23 31.28
C GLY A 385 21.72 -19.96 29.84
N LEU A 386 20.77 -19.83 28.92
CA LEU A 386 21.03 -19.69 27.50
C LEU A 386 21.34 -18.23 27.14
N LYS A 387 22.48 -18.00 26.49
CA LYS A 387 22.93 -16.68 26.05
C LYS A 387 22.66 -16.49 24.56
N VAL A 388 21.99 -15.40 24.22
CA VAL A 388 21.69 -14.98 22.86
C VAL A 388 22.47 -13.69 22.59
N GLN A 389 23.48 -13.76 21.73
CA GLN A 389 24.34 -12.62 21.41
C GLN A 389 23.82 -11.87 20.19
N LEU A 390 23.52 -10.58 20.33
CA LEU A 390 23.02 -9.73 19.26
C LEU A 390 24.15 -9.05 18.45
N GLN A 391 23.77 -8.45 17.32
CA GLN A 391 24.62 -7.52 16.56
C GLN A 391 24.93 -6.24 17.34
N GLN A 392 26.00 -5.55 16.95
CA GLN A 392 26.38 -4.28 17.58
C GLN A 392 25.25 -3.24 17.39
N ASN A 393 24.88 -2.56 18.47
CA ASN A 393 23.80 -1.56 18.52
C ASN A 393 22.38 -2.08 18.20
N ALA A 394 22.15 -3.40 18.18
CA ALA A 394 20.81 -3.95 18.01
C ALA A 394 19.93 -3.65 19.24
N LYS A 395 18.74 -3.11 19.00
CA LYS A 395 17.72 -2.83 20.02
C LYS A 395 16.40 -3.53 19.66
N PRO A 396 16.29 -4.85 19.85
CA PRO A 396 15.07 -5.57 19.54
C PRO A 396 13.95 -5.26 20.52
N VAL A 397 12.73 -5.32 20.02
CA VAL A 397 11.54 -5.54 20.85
C VAL A 397 11.58 -6.98 21.31
N ILE A 398 11.43 -7.21 22.61
CA ILE A 398 11.42 -8.54 23.22
C ILE A 398 9.98 -8.89 23.58
N VAL A 399 9.49 -10.01 23.06
CA VAL A 399 8.16 -10.53 23.33
C VAL A 399 8.28 -11.99 23.74
N VAL A 400 7.51 -12.40 24.74
CA VAL A 400 7.34 -13.82 25.08
C VAL A 400 5.87 -14.16 24.89
N GLN A 401 5.57 -15.07 23.97
CA GLN A 401 4.22 -15.49 23.63
C GLN A 401 4.15 -17.01 23.58
N GLU A 402 3.18 -17.60 24.28
CA GLU A 402 2.97 -19.07 24.33
C GLU A 402 4.25 -19.85 24.73
N GLY A 403 5.08 -19.29 25.61
CA GLY A 403 6.33 -19.91 26.05
C GLY A 403 7.49 -19.83 25.04
N ALA A 404 7.33 -19.12 23.93
CA ALA A 404 8.38 -18.85 22.95
C ALA A 404 8.91 -17.41 23.10
N LEU A 405 10.24 -17.25 23.00
CA LEU A 405 10.88 -15.93 22.96
C LEU A 405 10.92 -15.43 21.52
N ILE A 406 10.51 -14.18 21.31
CA ILE A 406 10.51 -13.49 20.03
C ILE A 406 11.29 -12.19 20.18
N LEU A 407 12.30 -12.00 19.34
CA LEU A 407 13.07 -10.77 19.22
C LEU A 407 12.79 -10.17 17.85
N GLN A 408 12.42 -8.89 17.80
CA GLN A 408 12.05 -8.24 16.54
C GLN A 408 12.71 -6.88 16.39
N VAL A 409 13.29 -6.61 15.22
CA VAL A 409 13.79 -5.30 14.81
C VAL A 409 13.21 -4.90 13.46
N ARG A 410 13.28 -3.59 13.15
CA ARG A 410 13.07 -3.12 11.79
C ARG A 410 14.30 -3.51 10.96
N GLU A 411 14.08 -4.22 9.86
CA GLU A 411 15.16 -4.61 8.96
C GLU A 411 15.61 -3.40 8.13
N THR A 412 16.88 -3.03 8.24
CA THR A 412 17.47 -1.87 7.52
C THR A 412 18.62 -2.24 6.58
N THR A 413 19.10 -3.48 6.66
CA THR A 413 20.36 -3.93 6.03
C THR A 413 20.10 -4.62 4.70
N ILE A 414 19.04 -5.42 4.62
CA ILE A 414 18.65 -6.17 3.43
C ILE A 414 17.72 -5.31 2.54
N LYS A 415 18.29 -4.77 1.46
CA LYS A 415 17.57 -4.00 0.42
C LYS A 415 16.94 -4.86 -0.68
N LYS A 416 16.90 -6.18 -0.51
CA LYS A 416 16.32 -7.13 -1.47
C LYS A 416 14.87 -7.42 -1.06
N ASP A 417 13.96 -7.44 -2.03
CA ASP A 417 12.56 -7.80 -1.78
C ASP A 417 12.42 -9.32 -1.69
N GLY A 418 11.71 -9.78 -0.66
CA GLY A 418 11.53 -11.20 -0.35
C GLY A 418 11.61 -11.48 1.14
N PHE A 419 11.57 -12.76 1.48
CA PHE A 419 11.75 -13.24 2.84
C PHE A 419 12.75 -14.39 2.83
N LEU A 420 13.76 -14.28 3.67
CA LEU A 420 14.59 -15.40 4.08
C LEU A 420 13.96 -15.98 5.34
N PHE A 421 13.56 -17.24 5.25
CA PHE A 421 13.13 -18.04 6.38
C PHE A 421 14.15 -19.14 6.64
N TRP A 422 14.59 -19.24 7.87
CA TRP A 422 15.47 -20.29 8.33
C TRP A 422 14.93 -20.84 9.64
N SER A 423 14.80 -22.15 9.75
CA SER A 423 14.37 -22.82 10.97
C SER A 423 15.26 -24.02 11.26
N ALA A 424 15.85 -24.06 12.45
CA ALA A 424 16.51 -25.25 12.96
C ALA A 424 15.60 -26.00 13.92
N HIS A 425 15.53 -27.31 13.73
CA HIS A 425 14.89 -28.30 14.59
C HIS A 425 15.91 -29.39 14.94
N PRO A 426 15.63 -30.25 15.94
CA PRO A 426 16.51 -31.38 16.25
C PRO A 426 16.77 -32.27 15.03
N ASP A 427 15.78 -32.43 14.15
CA ASP A 427 15.86 -33.28 12.96
C ASP A 427 16.62 -32.65 11.77
N GLY A 428 16.94 -31.35 11.82
CA GLY A 428 17.66 -30.69 10.75
C GLY A 428 17.43 -29.18 10.66
N ILE A 429 18.16 -28.57 9.73
CA ILE A 429 18.06 -27.15 9.40
C ILE A 429 17.30 -26.99 8.10
N PHE A 430 16.20 -26.24 8.13
CA PHE A 430 15.38 -25.94 6.97
C PHE A 430 15.62 -24.48 6.59
N VAL A 431 16.01 -24.28 5.34
CA VAL A 431 16.22 -22.95 4.78
C VAL A 431 15.26 -22.78 3.61
N ARG A 432 14.45 -21.74 3.67
CA ARG A 432 13.63 -21.27 2.56
C ARG A 432 14.03 -19.86 2.23
N ASP A 433 14.76 -19.75 1.15
CA ASP A 433 15.18 -18.48 0.60
C ASP A 433 14.17 -18.07 -0.49
N TRP A 434 13.27 -17.15 -0.15
CA TRP A 434 12.40 -16.47 -1.12
C TRP A 434 12.90 -15.06 -1.41
N MET A 435 14.19 -14.79 -1.20
CA MET A 435 14.81 -13.55 -1.64
C MET A 435 14.74 -13.54 -3.15
N LYS A 436 13.97 -12.61 -3.70
CA LYS A 436 14.08 -12.34 -5.13
C LYS A 436 15.52 -11.90 -5.38
N SER A 437 16.09 -12.28 -6.52
CA SER A 437 17.31 -11.66 -7.03
C SER A 437 17.19 -10.15 -6.87
N ALA A 438 18.30 -9.45 -6.71
CA ALA A 438 18.30 -7.99 -6.87
C ALA A 438 17.99 -7.66 -8.35
N GLU A 439 16.82 -8.05 -8.85
CA GLU A 439 16.15 -7.29 -9.88
C GLU A 439 16.04 -5.89 -9.29
N GLU A 440 16.48 -4.90 -10.06
CA GLU A 440 16.22 -3.50 -9.76
C GLU A 440 14.80 -3.44 -9.24
N LYS A 441 14.62 -3.00 -7.98
CA LYS A 441 13.28 -2.71 -7.47
C LYS A 441 12.63 -1.93 -8.59
N PRO A 442 11.60 -2.49 -9.27
CA PRO A 442 11.06 -1.81 -10.41
C PRO A 442 10.65 -0.48 -9.83
N SER A 443 11.30 0.59 -10.31
CA SER A 443 10.84 1.92 -9.98
C SER A 443 9.37 1.92 -10.30
N PHE A 444 8.59 2.74 -9.61
CA PHE A 444 7.17 2.84 -9.93
C PHE A 444 6.97 3.02 -11.45
N GLU A 445 7.91 3.70 -12.11
CA GLU A 445 8.06 3.82 -13.57
C GLU A 445 8.29 2.49 -14.33
N THR A 446 9.14 1.58 -13.83
CA THR A 446 9.37 0.24 -14.43
C THR A 446 8.21 -0.73 -14.15
N PHE A 447 7.54 -0.61 -13.00
CA PHE A 447 6.33 -1.36 -12.67
C PHE A 447 5.16 -0.92 -13.54
N VAL A 448 4.93 0.40 -13.63
CA VAL A 448 3.94 1.01 -14.52
C VAL A 448 4.26 0.59 -15.94
N SER A 449 5.45 0.83 -16.49
CA SER A 449 5.77 0.43 -17.87
C SER A 449 5.71 -1.08 -18.16
N LYS A 450 5.78 -1.98 -17.16
CA LYS A 450 5.61 -3.42 -17.34
C LYS A 450 4.13 -3.85 -17.36
N HIS A 451 3.26 -3.18 -16.59
CA HIS A 451 1.81 -3.39 -16.59
C HIS A 451 1.05 -2.48 -17.59
N ASP A 452 1.70 -1.42 -18.06
CA ASP A 452 1.28 -0.46 -19.08
C ASP A 452 1.72 -0.92 -20.49
N LYS A 453 2.29 -2.13 -20.59
CA LYS A 453 2.48 -2.84 -21.88
C LYS A 453 1.16 -3.41 -22.41
N GLU A 454 0.21 -3.75 -21.53
CA GLU A 454 -1.12 -4.23 -21.91
C GLU A 454 -2.23 -3.23 -21.59
N SER A 455 -2.06 -2.38 -20.58
CA SER A 455 -2.94 -1.22 -20.39
C SER A 455 -2.34 -0.05 -21.17
N LYS A 456 -3.05 0.47 -22.17
CA LYS A 456 -2.64 1.72 -22.80
C LYS A 456 -2.82 2.86 -21.80
N LYS A 457 -1.73 3.27 -21.14
CA LYS A 457 -1.55 4.55 -20.44
C LYS A 457 -2.82 5.04 -19.76
N LEU A 458 -3.08 4.53 -18.56
CA LEU A 458 -3.93 5.26 -17.62
C LEU A 458 -3.19 5.48 -16.31
N VAL A 459 -2.92 6.77 -16.09
CA VAL A 459 -2.73 7.44 -14.80
C VAL A 459 -1.31 7.52 -14.23
N SER A 460 -0.67 8.65 -14.57
CA SER A 460 0.46 9.25 -13.86
C SER A 460 0.10 9.55 -12.39
N GLY A 461 1.07 9.40 -11.48
CA GLY A 461 0.97 9.68 -10.03
C GLY A 461 0.59 11.13 -9.63
N SER A 462 0.22 11.97 -10.60
CA SER A 462 -0.46 13.25 -10.40
C SER A 462 -1.96 13.12 -10.07
N GLN A 463 -2.57 11.92 -10.18
CA GLN A 463 -3.98 11.70 -9.83
C GLN A 463 -4.20 11.11 -8.43
N THR A 464 -3.35 11.43 -7.46
CA THR A 464 -3.82 11.33 -6.06
C THR A 464 -4.74 12.53 -5.83
N PHE A 465 -6.02 12.39 -6.19
CA PHE A 465 -7.02 13.40 -5.86
C PHE A 465 -7.15 13.44 -4.34
N HIS A 466 -6.54 14.44 -3.71
CA HIS A 466 -7.00 14.87 -2.40
C HIS A 466 -8.40 15.45 -2.60
N LEU A 467 -9.43 14.66 -2.33
CA LEU A 467 -10.74 15.21 -2.02
C LEU A 467 -10.55 16.07 -0.78
N ARG A 468 -10.28 17.37 -0.96
CA ARG A 468 -10.57 18.31 0.11
C ARG A 468 -12.07 18.16 0.37
N PRO A 469 -12.50 17.94 1.62
CA PRO A 469 -13.91 17.94 1.92
C PRO A 469 -14.46 19.31 1.48
N VAL A 470 -15.20 19.32 0.37
CA VAL A 470 -15.93 20.49 -0.07
C VAL A 470 -17.02 20.67 0.95
N VAL A 471 -16.89 21.70 1.77
CA VAL A 471 -17.89 22.08 2.74
C VAL A 471 -19.11 22.55 1.95
N ARG A 472 -20.16 21.74 1.91
CA ARG A 472 -21.38 22.04 1.17
C ARG A 472 -22.40 22.74 2.06
N GLU A 473 -23.08 23.73 1.49
CA GLU A 473 -24.23 24.38 2.13
C GLU A 473 -25.46 23.48 2.10
N LEU A 474 -26.10 23.32 3.26
CA LEU A 474 -27.38 22.65 3.46
C LEU A 474 -28.46 23.69 3.71
N ILE A 475 -29.66 23.46 3.19
CA ILE A 475 -30.81 24.35 3.35
C ILE A 475 -31.83 23.63 4.21
N VAL A 476 -32.42 24.34 5.16
CA VAL A 476 -33.57 23.82 5.92
C VAL A 476 -34.80 23.78 5.04
N VAL A 477 -35.35 22.57 4.87
CA VAL A 477 -36.53 22.28 4.02
C VAL A 477 -37.81 22.12 4.84
N ALA A 478 -37.69 21.85 6.15
CA ALA A 478 -38.83 21.85 7.06
C ALA A 478 -39.26 23.28 7.42
N ASP A 479 -40.54 23.48 7.76
CA ASP A 479 -41.06 24.80 8.16
C ASP A 479 -40.39 25.30 9.44
N GLU A 480 -40.26 24.43 10.45
CA GLU A 480 -39.51 24.66 11.68
C GLU A 480 -38.73 23.40 12.07
N ILE A 481 -37.47 23.55 12.47
CA ILE A 481 -36.65 22.46 13.04
C ILE A 481 -35.77 22.95 14.17
N GLU A 482 -35.48 22.07 15.12
CA GLU A 482 -34.61 22.33 16.25
C GLU A 482 -33.17 21.86 15.98
N LEU A 483 -32.21 22.73 16.31
CA LEU A 483 -30.78 22.43 16.31
C LEU A 483 -30.41 21.85 17.67
N PHE A 484 -30.08 20.57 17.73
CA PHE A 484 -29.77 19.85 18.96
C PHE A 484 -28.27 19.91 19.31
N ALA A 485 -27.93 19.87 20.61
CA ALA A 485 -26.53 19.75 21.06
C ALA A 485 -25.91 18.35 20.80
N ALA A 486 -26.73 17.29 20.75
CA ALA A 486 -26.35 15.90 20.54
C ALA A 486 -27.28 15.21 19.52
N PRO A 487 -26.89 14.09 18.88
CA PRO A 487 -27.66 13.43 17.82
C PRO A 487 -28.81 12.58 18.39
N ASN A 488 -29.72 13.19 19.16
CA ASN A 488 -30.93 12.57 19.69
C ASN A 488 -32.04 13.60 19.93
N ASP A 489 -33.30 13.17 19.85
CA ASP A 489 -34.48 14.05 19.98
C ASP A 489 -34.68 14.60 21.41
N ASN A 490 -34.01 14.01 22.42
CA ASN A 490 -34.10 14.43 23.83
C ASN A 490 -32.98 15.41 24.23
N SER A 491 -32.16 15.84 23.27
CA SER A 491 -31.04 16.71 23.51
C SER A 491 -31.50 18.14 23.75
N GLN A 492 -30.69 18.93 24.46
CA GLN A 492 -30.91 20.37 24.59
C GLN A 492 -30.98 21.02 23.19
N VAL A 493 -32.06 21.79 22.98
CA VAL A 493 -32.27 22.60 21.79
C VAL A 493 -31.42 23.87 21.91
N LEU A 494 -30.49 24.06 21.00
CA LEU A 494 -29.63 25.23 20.92
C LEU A 494 -30.36 26.41 20.27
N LYS A 495 -31.05 26.15 19.17
CA LYS A 495 -31.76 27.16 18.38
C LYS A 495 -32.85 26.51 17.52
N ARG A 496 -33.91 27.24 17.23
CA ARG A 496 -34.90 26.86 16.22
C ARG A 496 -34.55 27.51 14.88
N LEU A 497 -34.54 26.70 13.84
CA LEU A 497 -34.28 27.05 12.45
C LEU A 497 -35.59 26.97 11.67
N THR A 498 -35.68 27.76 10.61
CA THR A 498 -36.87 27.86 9.75
C THR A 498 -36.52 27.56 8.30
N PHE A 499 -37.54 27.30 7.48
CA PHE A 499 -37.35 27.07 6.05
C PHE A 499 -36.49 28.17 5.42
N GLY A 500 -35.49 27.76 4.64
CA GLY A 500 -34.57 28.65 3.94
C GLY A 500 -33.32 29.06 4.72
N ASP A 501 -33.18 28.68 5.99
CA ASP A 501 -31.93 28.90 6.72
C ASP A 501 -30.78 28.06 6.12
N ARG A 502 -29.63 28.71 5.89
CA ARG A 502 -28.44 28.11 5.28
C ARG A 502 -27.48 27.61 6.36
N LEU A 503 -27.03 26.36 6.22
CA LEU A 503 -26.26 25.61 7.19
C LEU A 503 -24.98 25.07 6.56
N VAL A 504 -23.89 25.07 7.32
CA VAL A 504 -22.61 24.51 6.87
C VAL A 504 -22.52 23.06 7.32
N SER A 505 -22.46 22.11 6.37
CA SER A 505 -22.34 20.68 6.69
C SER A 505 -20.92 20.34 7.17
N LEU A 506 -20.79 19.87 8.41
CA LEU A 506 -19.51 19.43 8.98
C LEU A 506 -19.32 17.92 8.92
N ASP A 507 -20.37 17.16 9.26
CA ASP A 507 -20.31 15.69 9.30
C ASP A 507 -21.72 15.07 9.16
N VAL A 508 -21.80 13.86 8.63
CA VAL A 508 -23.06 13.12 8.43
C VAL A 508 -22.98 11.81 9.22
N SER A 509 -23.75 11.71 10.31
CA SER A 509 -23.79 10.54 11.18
C SER A 509 -25.21 9.97 11.30
N GLY A 510 -25.52 8.99 10.45
CA GLY A 510 -26.80 8.29 10.49
C GLY A 510 -28.00 9.19 10.12
N LEU A 511 -28.93 9.34 11.07
CA LEU A 511 -30.15 10.15 10.89
C LEU A 511 -29.95 11.64 11.19
N TYR A 512 -28.80 12.02 11.76
CA TYR A 512 -28.48 13.39 12.13
C TYR A 512 -27.26 13.90 11.36
N CYS A 513 -27.33 15.17 10.96
CA CYS A 513 -26.24 15.88 10.31
C CYS A 513 -25.69 16.90 11.30
N LYS A 514 -24.37 16.89 11.50
CA LYS A 514 -23.68 17.92 12.28
C LYS A 514 -23.51 19.15 11.41
N VAL A 515 -24.12 20.23 11.83
CA VAL A 515 -24.19 21.48 11.06
C VAL A 515 -23.74 22.66 11.92
N GLN A 516 -23.23 23.68 11.24
CA GLN A 516 -22.95 24.98 11.85
C GLN A 516 -23.91 26.03 11.29
N PHE A 517 -24.55 26.76 12.19
CA PHE A 517 -25.41 27.91 11.88
C PHE A 517 -24.91 29.13 12.63
N GLY A 518 -24.27 30.07 11.92
CA GLY A 518 -23.59 31.20 12.53
C GLY A 518 -22.52 30.74 13.53
N SER A 519 -22.70 31.10 14.81
CA SER A 519 -21.82 30.71 15.93
C SER A 519 -22.20 29.40 16.62
N HIS A 520 -23.32 28.76 16.27
CA HIS A 520 -23.81 27.57 16.94
C HIS A 520 -23.48 26.32 16.12
N ILE A 521 -22.89 25.31 16.77
CA ILE A 521 -22.60 24.00 16.18
C ILE A 521 -23.51 22.98 16.86
N GLY A 522 -24.30 22.26 16.08
CA GLY A 522 -25.25 21.27 16.59
C GLY A 522 -25.63 20.21 15.56
N PHE A 523 -26.69 19.46 15.84
CA PHE A 523 -27.19 18.36 15.04
C PHE A 523 -28.62 18.66 14.58
N VAL A 524 -28.89 18.42 13.31
CA VAL A 524 -30.23 18.53 12.70
C VAL A 524 -30.62 17.22 12.04
N ASN A 525 -31.92 16.94 11.96
CA ASN A 525 -32.39 15.73 11.30
C ASN A 525 -32.12 15.78 9.80
N LYS A 526 -31.50 14.73 9.24
CA LYS A 526 -31.13 14.67 7.83
C LYS A 526 -32.32 14.84 6.87
N ARG A 527 -33.53 14.43 7.27
CA ARG A 527 -34.73 14.55 6.42
C ARG A 527 -35.22 15.98 6.24
N ALA A 528 -34.81 16.88 7.12
CA ALA A 528 -35.27 18.25 7.16
C ALA A 528 -34.28 19.24 6.53
N VAL A 529 -33.16 18.73 5.99
CA VAL A 529 -32.14 19.52 5.32
C VAL A 529 -31.81 18.90 3.96
N SER A 530 -31.53 19.73 2.95
CA SER A 530 -31.17 19.26 1.61
C SER A 530 -30.19 20.21 0.95
N TYR A 531 -29.43 19.71 -0.03
CA TYR A 531 -28.55 20.54 -0.84
C TYR A 531 -29.36 21.32 -1.90
N MET A 532 -28.83 22.45 -2.39
CA MET A 532 -29.47 23.28 -3.42
C MET A 532 -29.90 22.48 -4.67
N ASP A 533 -29.07 21.53 -5.11
CA ASP A 533 -29.30 20.70 -6.30
C ASP A 533 -30.30 19.56 -6.10
N GLU A 534 -30.65 19.25 -4.84
CA GLU A 534 -31.60 18.20 -4.47
C GLU A 534 -33.00 18.74 -4.13
N LEU A 535 -33.19 20.07 -4.18
CA LEU A 535 -34.49 20.68 -3.94
C LEU A 535 -35.49 20.36 -5.07
N SER A 536 -36.73 20.05 -4.68
CA SER A 536 -37.84 19.98 -5.63
C SER A 536 -38.18 21.37 -6.18
N ALA A 537 -38.80 21.42 -7.36
CA ALA A 537 -39.17 22.69 -8.01
C ALA A 537 -39.99 23.62 -7.09
N VAL A 538 -40.90 23.06 -6.29
CA VAL A 538 -41.72 23.80 -5.32
C VAL A 538 -40.87 24.39 -4.19
N GLN A 539 -39.89 23.64 -3.70
CA GLN A 539 -38.98 24.10 -2.65
C GLN A 539 -38.05 25.20 -3.18
N THR A 540 -37.58 25.08 -4.43
CA THR A 540 -36.75 26.10 -5.08
C THR A 540 -37.50 27.41 -5.28
N GLU A 541 -38.77 27.36 -5.70
CA GLU A 541 -39.61 28.56 -5.82
C GLU A 541 -39.89 29.19 -4.45
N ARG A 542 -40.23 28.38 -3.44
CA ARG A 542 -40.44 28.84 -2.07
C ARG A 542 -39.19 29.48 -1.48
N LEU A 543 -38.01 28.91 -1.75
CA LEU A 543 -36.73 29.46 -1.30
C LEU A 543 -36.45 30.83 -1.95
N LYS A 544 -36.69 30.97 -3.25
CA LYS A 544 -36.58 32.26 -3.95
C LYS A 544 -37.51 33.33 -3.37
N GLN A 545 -38.73 32.94 -2.97
CA GLN A 545 -39.67 33.87 -2.35
C GLN A 545 -39.20 34.31 -0.95
N VAL A 546 -38.72 33.38 -0.13
CA VAL A 546 -38.19 33.68 1.21
C VAL A 546 -36.94 34.56 1.14
N ASP A 547 -36.02 34.27 0.23
CA ASP A 547 -34.82 35.10 0.02
C ASP A 547 -35.18 36.53 -0.41
N LYS A 548 -36.19 36.67 -1.28
CA LYS A 548 -36.73 37.97 -1.71
C LYS A 548 -37.40 38.74 -0.56
N GLU A 549 -38.11 38.06 0.33
CA GLU A 549 -38.78 38.66 1.50
C GLU A 549 -37.76 39.07 2.60
N ARG A 550 -36.66 38.33 2.76
CA ARG A 550 -35.61 38.63 3.75
C ARG A 550 -34.66 39.77 3.34
N GLY A 551 -34.79 40.28 2.12
CA GLY A 551 -33.97 41.40 1.63
C GLY A 551 -32.50 41.03 1.41
N GLU A 552 -32.16 39.74 1.38
CA GLU A 552 -30.86 39.29 0.91
C GLU A 552 -30.82 39.46 -0.61
N ILE A 553 -29.91 40.28 -1.11
CA ILE A 553 -29.76 40.54 -2.55
C ILE A 553 -29.25 39.25 -3.20
N VAL A 554 -30.18 38.43 -3.69
CA VAL A 554 -29.91 37.31 -4.57
C VAL A 554 -29.69 37.87 -5.97
N SER A 555 -28.43 37.95 -6.39
CA SER A 555 -28.11 38.06 -7.82
C SER A 555 -28.68 36.84 -8.54
N GLU A 556 -29.12 36.99 -9.79
CA GLU A 556 -29.81 35.96 -10.59
C GLU A 556 -29.04 34.62 -10.76
N ASN A 557 -27.82 34.52 -10.23
CA ASN A 557 -26.99 33.31 -10.17
C ASN A 557 -26.82 32.69 -8.77
N GLY A 558 -27.53 33.13 -7.73
CA GLY A 558 -27.53 32.43 -6.43
C GLY A 558 -26.27 32.59 -5.58
N GLU A 559 -25.41 33.57 -5.85
CA GLU A 559 -24.23 33.88 -5.02
C GLU A 559 -24.60 34.90 -3.93
N ILE A 560 -24.47 34.49 -2.65
CA ILE A 560 -24.30 35.42 -1.53
C ILE A 560 -22.82 35.82 -1.51
N ALA A 561 -22.52 37.06 -1.13
CA ALA A 561 -21.16 37.56 -0.92
C ALA A 561 -20.43 36.81 0.21
N GLY A 562 -20.02 35.58 -0.06
CA GLY A 562 -18.98 34.83 0.63
C GLY A 562 -17.70 34.91 -0.17
N SER A 563 -16.59 35.22 0.51
CA SER A 563 -15.17 35.21 0.11
C SER A 563 -14.84 34.85 -1.35
N GLN A 564 -13.97 35.66 -1.99
CA GLN A 564 -13.42 35.59 -3.36
C GLN A 564 -12.77 34.26 -3.81
N LEU A 565 -13.02 33.14 -3.12
CA LEU A 565 -12.48 31.81 -3.34
C LEU A 565 -13.48 30.82 -3.98
N ASP A 566 -14.75 31.19 -4.20
CA ASP A 566 -15.79 30.23 -4.66
C ASP A 566 -15.95 30.12 -6.20
N GLY A 567 -15.42 31.07 -6.97
CA GLY A 567 -15.49 31.09 -8.44
C GLY A 567 -14.63 30.05 -9.18
N LEU A 568 -14.20 28.97 -8.50
CA LEU A 568 -13.30 27.93 -9.04
C LEU A 568 -13.97 26.57 -9.28
N TYR A 569 -15.28 26.44 -9.02
CA TYR A 569 -15.97 25.14 -9.03
C TYR A 569 -17.09 24.96 -10.06
N ASP A 570 -17.37 25.93 -10.92
CA ASP A 570 -18.52 25.83 -11.83
C ASP A 570 -18.08 25.56 -13.29
N ASP A 571 -18.05 24.29 -13.67
CA ASP A 571 -17.85 23.86 -15.05
C ASP A 571 -18.61 22.54 -15.33
N ARG A 572 -19.94 22.57 -15.19
CA ARG A 572 -20.82 21.45 -15.55
C ARG A 572 -21.71 21.78 -16.75
N VAL A 573 -21.60 20.97 -17.81
CA VAL A 573 -22.53 20.97 -18.96
C VAL A 573 -23.44 19.75 -18.87
N THR A 574 -24.76 19.94 -18.99
CA THR A 574 -25.79 18.87 -18.97
C THR A 574 -26.62 18.85 -20.26
N TYR A 575 -27.00 17.66 -20.76
CA TYR A 575 -27.97 17.50 -21.85
C TYR A 575 -28.89 16.28 -21.65
N SER A 576 -30.08 16.31 -22.24
CA SER A 576 -31.15 15.31 -22.12
C SER A 576 -31.21 14.38 -23.34
N SER A 577 -31.25 13.07 -23.12
CA SER A 577 -31.27 12.01 -24.16
C SER A 577 -32.57 11.21 -24.18
N PHE A 578 -33.72 11.85 -23.97
CA PHE A 578 -35.00 11.14 -24.00
C PHE A 578 -35.41 10.76 -25.44
N GLY A 579 -35.52 9.46 -25.72
CA GLY A 579 -36.12 8.91 -26.94
C GLY A 579 -35.20 8.73 -28.17
N ARG A 580 -33.89 8.99 -28.07
CA ARG A 580 -32.92 8.74 -29.17
C ARG A 580 -31.70 7.97 -28.64
N ARG A 581 -31.16 7.06 -29.45
CA ARG A 581 -29.92 6.33 -29.12
C ARG A 581 -28.74 7.30 -29.14
N ASP A 582 -27.93 7.26 -28.08
CA ASP A 582 -26.78 8.13 -27.86
C ASP A 582 -25.79 8.03 -29.06
N PRO A 583 -25.50 9.15 -29.75
CA PRO A 583 -24.58 9.19 -30.89
C PRO A 583 -23.12 8.88 -30.53
N PHE A 584 -22.81 8.74 -29.24
CA PHE A 584 -21.47 8.48 -28.72
C PHE A 584 -21.27 7.03 -28.22
N VAL A 585 -22.04 6.07 -28.73
CA VAL A 585 -21.84 4.64 -28.48
C VAL A 585 -21.23 3.97 -29.72
N GLU A 586 -20.01 3.44 -29.59
CA GLU A 586 -19.35 2.66 -30.65
C GLU A 586 -20.14 1.41 -31.03
N ILE A 587 -20.16 1.09 -32.33
CA ILE A 587 -20.71 -0.16 -32.87
C ILE A 587 -19.55 -1.18 -32.89
N LYS A 588 -19.43 -2.02 -31.85
CA LYS A 588 -18.44 -3.11 -31.84
C LYS A 588 -19.06 -4.42 -32.34
N GLY A 589 -18.47 -4.99 -33.40
CA GLY A 589 -18.70 -6.36 -33.89
C GLY A 589 -18.17 -7.40 -32.88
N LEU A 590 -18.82 -8.54 -32.69
CA LEU A 590 -18.95 -9.69 -33.61
C LEU A 590 -17.59 -10.29 -34.00
N VAL A 591 -16.73 -10.54 -33.01
CA VAL A 591 -15.73 -11.61 -33.12
C VAL A 591 -15.94 -12.55 -31.95
N GLU A 592 -16.94 -13.44 -32.05
CA GLU A 592 -17.11 -14.56 -31.12
C GLU A 592 -16.11 -15.67 -31.49
N GLU A 593 -15.31 -16.15 -30.53
CA GLU A 593 -14.39 -17.29 -30.72
C GLU A 593 -15.16 -18.52 -31.22
N GLY A 594 -14.65 -19.17 -32.28
CA GLY A 594 -15.24 -20.35 -32.88
C GLY A 594 -14.46 -20.83 -34.12
N ILE A 595 -14.90 -21.93 -34.73
CA ILE A 595 -14.27 -22.49 -35.93
C ILE A 595 -14.48 -21.53 -37.10
N ASN A 596 -13.39 -21.14 -37.77
CA ASN A 596 -13.46 -20.29 -38.95
C ASN A 596 -13.89 -21.11 -40.17
N ILE A 597 -15.13 -20.89 -40.64
CA ILE A 597 -15.71 -21.63 -41.76
C ILE A 597 -14.95 -21.41 -43.07
N ASP A 598 -14.25 -20.29 -43.23
CA ASP A 598 -13.48 -20.00 -44.45
C ASP A 598 -12.18 -20.82 -44.56
N GLN A 599 -11.77 -21.53 -43.50
CA GLN A 599 -10.52 -22.31 -43.44
C GLN A 599 -10.74 -23.82 -43.36
N VAL A 600 -11.99 -24.26 -43.46
CA VAL A 600 -12.37 -25.67 -43.34
C VAL A 600 -13.16 -26.12 -44.56
N GLU A 601 -13.00 -27.38 -44.91
CA GLU A 601 -13.71 -28.04 -46.01
C GLU A 601 -14.58 -29.17 -45.47
N LEU A 602 -15.79 -29.31 -46.04
CA LEU A 602 -16.70 -30.40 -45.70
C LEU A 602 -16.24 -31.69 -46.35
N VAL A 603 -15.87 -32.68 -45.54
CA VAL A 603 -15.35 -33.98 -46.02
C VAL A 603 -16.44 -35.06 -45.98
N GLY A 604 -17.37 -34.96 -45.03
CA GLY A 604 -18.39 -35.99 -44.82
C GLY A 604 -19.61 -35.49 -44.08
N ILE A 605 -20.75 -36.12 -44.32
CA ILE A 605 -21.96 -35.95 -43.50
C ILE A 605 -22.39 -37.34 -43.02
N ILE A 606 -22.52 -37.51 -41.71
CA ILE A 606 -23.12 -38.68 -41.08
C ILE A 606 -24.61 -38.36 -40.91
N TRP A 607 -25.45 -38.97 -41.75
CA TRP A 607 -26.89 -38.74 -41.74
C TRP A 607 -27.62 -39.74 -40.83
N GLU A 608 -28.01 -39.28 -39.65
CA GLU A 608 -28.95 -39.99 -38.77
C GLU A 608 -30.24 -39.17 -38.65
N SER A 609 -31.40 -39.85 -38.65
CA SER A 609 -32.73 -39.19 -38.69
C SER A 609 -33.01 -38.25 -37.51
N ASP A 610 -32.28 -38.41 -36.41
CA ASP A 610 -32.47 -37.66 -35.16
C ASP A 610 -31.35 -36.64 -34.90
N VAL A 611 -30.10 -36.93 -35.31
CA VAL A 611 -28.94 -36.03 -35.12
C VAL A 611 -27.97 -36.12 -36.32
N PRO A 612 -28.20 -35.36 -37.40
CA PRO A 612 -27.24 -35.30 -38.50
C PRO A 612 -25.95 -34.61 -38.04
N MET A 613 -24.80 -35.13 -38.45
CA MET A 613 -23.48 -34.59 -38.09
C MET A 613 -22.64 -34.31 -39.34
N ALA A 614 -21.94 -33.18 -39.35
CA ALA A 614 -21.03 -32.79 -40.41
C ALA A 614 -19.58 -32.95 -39.95
N LEU A 615 -18.73 -33.49 -40.82
CA LEU A 615 -17.30 -33.66 -40.60
C LEU A 615 -16.55 -32.66 -41.48
N LEU A 616 -15.86 -31.72 -40.84
CA LEU A 616 -15.02 -30.73 -41.50
C LEU A 616 -13.56 -30.98 -41.19
N VAL A 617 -12.69 -30.65 -42.14
CA VAL A 617 -11.24 -30.75 -41.97
C VAL A 617 -10.62 -29.40 -42.32
N GLU A 618 -9.60 -29.00 -41.59
CA GLU A 618 -8.90 -27.75 -41.87
C GLU A 618 -8.07 -27.85 -43.15
N SER A 619 -8.28 -26.94 -44.12
CA SER A 619 -7.63 -26.98 -45.44
C SER A 619 -6.10 -26.91 -45.37
N LYS A 620 -5.55 -26.30 -44.31
CA LYS A 620 -4.10 -26.18 -44.09
C LYS A 620 -3.49 -27.35 -43.33
N ASN A 621 -4.26 -28.03 -42.49
CA ASN A 621 -3.77 -29.14 -41.69
C ASN A 621 -4.81 -30.28 -41.64
N PRO A 622 -4.69 -31.27 -42.55
CA PRO A 622 -5.68 -32.34 -42.66
C PRO A 622 -5.70 -33.30 -41.45
N SER A 623 -4.80 -33.13 -40.48
CA SER A 623 -4.80 -33.89 -39.24
C SER A 623 -5.84 -33.37 -38.23
N ILE A 624 -6.36 -32.16 -38.45
CA ILE A 624 -7.34 -31.52 -37.57
C ILE A 624 -8.72 -31.65 -38.22
N SER A 625 -9.59 -32.44 -37.58
CA SER A 625 -10.98 -32.64 -38.00
C SER A 625 -11.94 -32.14 -36.92
N TYR A 626 -13.04 -31.54 -37.36
CA TYR A 626 -14.12 -31.01 -36.54
C TYR A 626 -15.41 -31.75 -36.85
N THR A 627 -16.16 -32.11 -35.83
CA THR A 627 -17.52 -32.67 -35.97
C THR A 627 -18.52 -31.63 -35.50
N LEU A 628 -19.47 -31.25 -36.35
CA LEU A 628 -20.50 -30.25 -36.07
C LEU A 628 -21.90 -30.86 -36.09
N LYS A 629 -22.75 -30.37 -35.19
CA LYS A 629 -24.19 -30.66 -35.11
C LYS A 629 -25.00 -29.40 -35.38
N GLU A 630 -26.29 -29.57 -35.68
CA GLU A 630 -27.20 -28.45 -35.81
C GLU A 630 -27.27 -27.64 -34.51
N GLY A 631 -27.14 -26.32 -34.60
CA GLY A 631 -27.12 -25.41 -33.46
C GLY A 631 -25.73 -25.12 -32.87
N ASP A 632 -24.68 -25.83 -33.29
CA ASP A 632 -23.32 -25.59 -32.80
C ASP A 632 -22.82 -24.19 -33.20
N LYS A 633 -22.07 -23.56 -32.29
CA LYS A 633 -21.50 -22.22 -32.49
C LYS A 633 -20.21 -22.31 -33.31
N ILE A 634 -20.07 -21.40 -34.26
CA ILE A 634 -18.91 -21.25 -35.14
C ILE A 634 -18.42 -19.80 -35.06
N LEU A 635 -17.25 -19.50 -35.63
CA LEU A 635 -16.74 -18.13 -35.61
C LEU A 635 -17.80 -17.19 -36.20
N ASN A 636 -18.25 -16.21 -35.41
CA ASN A 636 -19.25 -15.24 -35.82
C ASN A 636 -20.58 -15.85 -36.27
N GLY A 637 -20.98 -17.02 -35.79
CA GLY A 637 -22.18 -17.67 -36.32
C GLY A 637 -22.61 -18.96 -35.63
N LYS A 638 -23.56 -19.66 -36.27
CA LYS A 638 -23.99 -21.00 -35.87
C LYS A 638 -24.39 -21.88 -37.05
N VAL A 639 -24.35 -23.20 -36.85
CA VAL A 639 -24.89 -24.18 -37.79
C VAL A 639 -26.42 -24.10 -37.76
N LEU A 640 -27.05 -23.80 -38.90
CA LEU A 640 -28.50 -23.73 -39.01
C LEU A 640 -29.13 -25.10 -39.25
N LYS A 641 -28.61 -25.81 -40.25
CA LYS A 641 -29.19 -27.07 -40.70
C LYS A 641 -28.16 -27.90 -41.45
N ILE A 642 -28.16 -29.20 -41.23
CA ILE A 642 -27.37 -30.17 -41.99
C ILE A 642 -28.37 -30.93 -42.87
N THR A 643 -28.06 -31.07 -44.16
CA THR A 643 -28.82 -31.88 -45.11
C THR A 643 -27.96 -33.07 -45.56
N GLN A 644 -28.47 -33.96 -46.40
CA GLN A 644 -27.69 -35.11 -46.88
C GLN A 644 -26.52 -34.72 -47.79
N THR A 645 -26.60 -33.55 -48.41
CA THR A 645 -25.63 -33.07 -49.41
C THR A 645 -24.89 -31.81 -48.98
N ASP A 646 -25.49 -30.97 -48.13
CA ASP A 646 -24.96 -29.64 -47.81
C ASP A 646 -25.16 -29.28 -46.33
N VAL A 647 -24.29 -28.41 -45.82
CA VAL A 647 -24.38 -27.81 -44.48
C VAL A 647 -24.65 -26.32 -44.60
N LEU A 648 -25.69 -25.84 -43.91
CA LEU A 648 -26.09 -24.45 -43.87
C LEU A 648 -25.64 -23.78 -42.58
N PHE A 649 -24.90 -22.67 -42.72
CA PHE A 649 -24.39 -21.84 -41.64
C PHE A 649 -25.08 -20.46 -41.65
N LEU A 650 -25.25 -19.86 -40.47
CA LEU A 650 -25.59 -18.46 -40.30
C LEU A 650 -24.37 -17.73 -39.77
N ILE A 651 -23.79 -16.83 -40.56
CA ILE A 651 -22.63 -16.03 -40.20
C ILE A 651 -23.08 -14.57 -40.05
N GLN A 652 -22.63 -13.90 -39.01
CA GLN A 652 -22.96 -12.54 -38.67
C GLN A 652 -21.68 -11.70 -38.58
N GLU A 653 -21.49 -10.80 -39.53
CA GLU A 653 -20.31 -9.93 -39.60
C GLU A 653 -20.77 -8.49 -39.68
N PHE A 654 -20.18 -7.62 -38.86
CA PHE A 654 -20.45 -6.16 -38.86
C PHE A 654 -21.95 -5.77 -38.78
N GLY A 655 -22.76 -6.58 -38.11
CA GLY A 655 -24.20 -6.33 -37.92
C GLY A 655 -25.10 -6.84 -39.07
N VAL A 656 -24.54 -7.49 -40.09
CA VAL A 656 -25.27 -8.13 -41.18
C VAL A 656 -25.20 -9.65 -41.00
N SER A 657 -26.33 -10.35 -41.15
CA SER A 657 -26.38 -11.81 -41.14
C SER A 657 -26.49 -12.37 -42.55
N ARG A 658 -25.63 -13.33 -42.90
CA ARG A 658 -25.62 -14.05 -44.19
C ARG A 658 -25.79 -15.55 -43.96
N ARG A 659 -26.53 -16.21 -44.86
CA ARG A 659 -26.60 -17.67 -44.92
C ARG A 659 -25.52 -18.17 -45.87
N TYR A 660 -24.71 -19.11 -45.41
CA TYR A 660 -23.65 -19.72 -46.20
C TYR A 660 -23.89 -21.22 -46.29
N SER A 661 -23.81 -21.79 -47.50
CA SER A 661 -24.03 -23.21 -47.77
C SER A 661 -22.70 -23.83 -48.21
N MET A 662 -22.30 -24.91 -47.56
CA MET A 662 -21.12 -25.69 -47.94
C MET A 662 -21.56 -27.08 -48.39
N GLY A 663 -21.33 -27.40 -49.66
CA GLY A 663 -21.73 -28.68 -50.25
C GLY A 663 -20.65 -29.74 -50.17
N LEU A 664 -21.08 -31.01 -50.11
CA LEU A 664 -20.20 -32.16 -50.11
C LEU A 664 -19.49 -32.24 -51.48
N PRO A 665 -18.15 -32.34 -51.53
CA PRO A 665 -17.43 -32.46 -52.80
C PRO A 665 -17.81 -33.76 -53.53
N ASP A 666 -18.00 -33.69 -54.86
CA ASP A 666 -18.25 -34.88 -55.68
C ASP A 666 -16.99 -35.78 -55.72
N LYS A 667 -17.12 -37.03 -56.20
CA LYS A 667 -16.05 -38.04 -56.30
C LYS A 667 -14.79 -37.58 -57.06
N PHE A 668 -14.87 -36.45 -57.77
CA PHE A 668 -13.80 -35.84 -58.55
C PHE A 668 -13.30 -34.49 -57.98
N GLY A 669 -13.70 -34.12 -56.75
CA GLY A 669 -13.24 -32.91 -56.07
C GLY A 669 -13.86 -31.59 -56.57
N GLY A 670 -14.94 -31.66 -57.37
CA GLY A 670 -15.71 -30.48 -57.77
C GLY A 670 -16.81 -30.16 -56.75
N GLN A 671 -16.94 -28.89 -56.36
CA GLN A 671 -18.13 -28.36 -55.69
C GLN A 671 -19.28 -28.30 -56.73
N LYS A 672 -20.46 -28.84 -56.41
CA LYS A 672 -21.65 -28.76 -57.27
C LYS A 672 -22.38 -27.42 -57.11
#